data_AF-A0A5C5ZXG2-F1
#
_entry.id   AF-A0A5C5ZXG2-F1
#
_cell.length_a   1.000
_cell.length_b   1.000
_cell.length_c   1.000
_cell.angle_alpha   90.00
_cell.angle_beta   90.00
_cell.angle_gamma   90.00
#
_symmetry.space_group_name_H-M   'P 1'
#
loop_
_entity.id
_entity.type
_entity.pdbx_description
1 polymer ?
#
loop_
_entity_poly.entity_id
_entity_poly.type
_entity_poly.pdbx_seq_one_letter_code
_entity_poly.pdbx_strand_id
1 'polypeptide(L)'
;MGFSCADNGGGLRVARTRRLFLLLGVSVLATPAPGALTFTVGGSWPNAAHQAAAEAAMQAVVARYNAYSPTGFDNRDVYVYYNAGIPTAQASYGGSIGFGGTYPNERVTAHELAHYLGLPSSQWGNVMSGGTWTGALGLAKVKQFDGEQATINGDGVHFWPYGLNYDNEGSEVNKQRQVAIVYAMRGDLGIGSTTHPSTLSSRVTVAQTADDPVGQSGFNYMGRWSDGYFAHPGYRYTTADYKLRTPASSNAYKFYGDSLTVENTNGALGGLYYSGQGGGALVTIPDLLLDGGWVQHRSGLGSPFQLDGAVSVESDSVLYAKQGDIDLLASVSGSGAITIPVSDSPTQNARYVRFKSSSNTFVGDVVNQSRFELAEGANFRFAIGPAGATNAITGSTARATALNGVFDLDLSQATSSPSDSWTLVTAANTSYGSGFQVAGFEGYAGTWSDGAYSFNQATGALTTVNAWGVDGGGAWSNAGSWTAGVPNAGGEATFGPALGAANAPATVAIDTPVMMSRINFNNANAYKLSGAQPITLSGAALVVAMNGSHEIAAPVAGVDGLRLRGGGVVALSAANTYSGDTQIDAGTLKLVGSGTLGAGDVQVGTGATLDVSGLSSPLQLASGQTLNMLSGSNVAGEVAAGAGSAIVGSGVFSGGVVVRSGGTLRVGAEALPIVAQASLIDNFNSYTIGNVGAHSSGDATGGVWDGVFDGTANGQIVGAGRGNLALMAVGVPSQGNGGWRGAATDLANAFAADQSLADGDTATYFLQVKNEGNAYTDTVFGLTGGLANVGINNAWQDYSVMPSIVGSPGAAALRLNGTDLVTLTDGEWQNVWLVVDNGAKTIDIYTSTGADGGVLAASDVGFGQITDPDDLAAFAITGREDGRVQVDNLYRIAGEYTGNPLAPGGGVLYGTEVLAVAGDVDLEAGAKVSLGIGTAGASDRLDVGGRLTAGGILEVQLADGAPGLVAGDSYDLFDFTEASGAFDAYGLPALGANLSWDLANLMVDGTIAVVAGQAGDFNNDGFVNAADYTVWRDGLGGAYTEGDYDTWRANYGASSAAVAVPEPASLLLAILLAGAASQGFRRA
;
A
#
# COMPACT_ATOMS: atom_id res chain seq x y z
N MET A 1 48.81 49.21 -4.74
CA MET A 1 49.81 48.51 -3.90
C MET A 1 49.30 47.09 -3.71
N GLY A 2 49.89 45.97 -4.15
CA GLY A 2 51.02 45.65 -5.01
C GLY A 2 51.14 44.11 -5.13
N PHE A 3 51.29 43.60 -6.37
CA PHE A 3 51.72 42.25 -6.85
C PHE A 3 50.87 41.01 -6.49
N SER A 4 50.56 40.04 -7.38
CA SER A 4 51.39 39.44 -8.43
C SER A 4 50.57 38.81 -9.59
N CYS A 5 51.11 39.08 -10.79
CA CYS A 5 51.12 38.42 -12.11
C CYS A 5 49.91 37.72 -12.75
N ALA A 6 49.76 38.07 -14.03
CA ALA A 6 48.82 37.63 -15.03
C ALA A 6 49.28 36.34 -15.73
N ASP A 7 48.35 35.68 -16.42
CA ASP A 7 48.67 34.90 -17.61
C ASP A 7 47.67 35.19 -18.72
N ASN A 8 48.20 35.55 -19.89
CA ASN A 8 47.44 35.82 -21.10
C ASN A 8 48.29 35.38 -22.30
N GLY A 9 47.78 34.39 -23.04
CA GLY A 9 47.93 34.28 -24.49
C GLY A 9 49.21 33.66 -25.07
N GLY A 10 49.02 32.63 -25.90
CA GLY A 10 49.88 32.42 -27.08
C GLY A 10 50.19 30.97 -27.46
N GLY A 11 49.25 30.35 -28.17
CA GLY A 11 49.35 29.21 -29.11
C GLY A 11 50.65 28.43 -29.28
N LEU A 12 50.51 27.10 -29.34
CA LEU A 12 51.36 26.28 -30.21
C LEU A 12 50.56 25.14 -30.87
N ARG A 13 50.62 25.14 -32.20
CA ARG A 13 50.14 24.10 -33.11
C ARG A 13 50.75 22.76 -32.73
N VAL A 14 49.94 21.71 -32.59
CA VAL A 14 50.45 20.33 -32.58
C VAL A 14 50.28 19.72 -33.97
N ALA A 15 51.43 19.50 -34.59
CA ALA A 15 51.58 18.90 -35.91
C ALA A 15 51.17 17.43 -35.90
N ARG A 16 50.50 17.03 -36.99
CA ARG A 16 50.30 15.63 -37.39
C ARG A 16 51.65 14.91 -37.40
N THR A 17 51.77 13.85 -36.62
CA THR A 17 52.87 12.87 -36.80
C THR A 17 52.26 11.53 -37.18
N ARG A 18 52.22 11.25 -38.49
CA ARG A 18 52.03 9.89 -38.99
C ARG A 18 53.26 9.07 -38.58
N ARG A 19 53.10 8.10 -37.68
CA ARG A 19 54.10 7.04 -37.48
C ARG A 19 53.64 5.79 -38.22
N LEU A 20 54.25 5.61 -39.38
CA LEU A 20 54.28 4.39 -40.17
C LEU A 20 55.01 3.32 -39.34
N PHE A 21 54.31 2.29 -38.87
CA PHE A 21 54.95 1.12 -38.27
C PHE A 21 55.35 0.15 -39.38
N LEU A 22 56.67 0.06 -39.57
CA LEU A 22 57.35 -0.87 -40.46
C LEU A 22 57.26 -2.28 -39.87
N LEU A 23 56.75 -3.25 -40.63
CA LEU A 23 56.91 -4.67 -40.35
C LEU A 23 58.42 -5.02 -40.37
N LEU A 24 58.97 -5.38 -39.22
CA LEU A 24 60.17 -6.24 -39.16
C LEU A 24 59.77 -7.56 -38.51
N GLY A 25 59.76 -8.61 -39.32
CA GLY A 25 59.72 -9.99 -38.84
C GLY A 25 61.00 -10.30 -38.09
N VAL A 26 60.87 -10.47 -36.78
CA VAL A 26 61.88 -11.13 -35.95
C VAL A 26 61.23 -12.39 -35.42
N SER A 27 61.55 -13.52 -36.02
CA SER A 27 61.33 -14.84 -35.44
C SER A 27 62.26 -15.00 -34.23
N VAL A 28 61.75 -14.63 -33.05
CA VAL A 28 62.32 -15.01 -31.76
C VAL A 28 61.81 -16.40 -31.43
N LEU A 29 62.73 -17.36 -31.32
CA LEU A 29 62.50 -18.62 -30.61
C LEU A 29 62.12 -18.26 -29.17
N ALA A 30 60.83 -18.35 -28.84
CA ALA A 30 60.35 -18.15 -27.49
C ALA A 30 60.89 -19.27 -26.59
N THR A 31 61.85 -18.94 -25.74
CA THR A 31 62.04 -19.67 -24.47
C THR A 31 60.74 -19.55 -23.67
N PRO A 32 60.19 -20.62 -23.07
CA PRO A 32 58.99 -20.50 -22.24
C PRO A 32 59.26 -19.48 -21.13
N ALA A 33 58.38 -18.49 -21.01
CA ALA A 33 58.40 -17.57 -19.89
C ALA A 33 58.33 -18.39 -18.59
N PRO A 34 59.10 -18.03 -17.54
CA PRO A 34 59.07 -18.80 -16.31
C PRO A 34 57.68 -18.71 -15.67
N GLY A 35 57.02 -19.87 -15.55
CA GLY A 35 55.80 -20.06 -14.77
C GLY A 35 54.50 -20.16 -15.56
N ALA A 36 54.40 -21.14 -16.48
CA ALA A 36 53.16 -21.52 -17.16
C ALA A 36 52.92 -23.03 -16.97
N LEU A 37 51.66 -23.49 -17.08
CA LEU A 37 51.38 -24.94 -17.14
C LEU A 37 52.10 -25.56 -18.34
N THR A 38 52.72 -26.71 -18.13
CA THR A 38 53.32 -27.55 -19.18
C THR A 38 52.83 -28.99 -19.03
N PHE A 39 53.15 -29.85 -19.98
CA PHE A 39 52.86 -31.27 -19.88
C PHE A 39 53.98 -32.12 -20.49
N THR A 40 54.15 -33.31 -19.92
CA THR A 40 55.08 -34.34 -20.41
C THR A 40 54.30 -35.60 -20.70
N VAL A 41 54.37 -36.09 -21.95
CA VAL A 41 53.76 -37.35 -22.37
C VAL A 41 54.78 -38.49 -22.22
N GLY A 42 54.42 -39.54 -21.48
CA GLY A 42 55.28 -40.69 -21.22
C GLY A 42 54.54 -42.03 -21.33
N GLY A 43 55.29 -43.12 -21.12
CA GLY A 43 54.76 -44.48 -21.19
C GLY A 43 54.61 -45.05 -22.61
N SER A 44 54.01 -46.24 -22.72
CA SER A 44 53.74 -46.91 -24.00
C SER A 44 52.27 -46.73 -24.41
N TRP A 45 52.06 -46.33 -25.67
CA TRP A 45 50.73 -46.02 -26.22
C TRP A 45 50.26 -47.13 -27.18
N PRO A 46 48.94 -47.35 -27.35
CA PRO A 46 48.40 -48.39 -28.23
C PRO A 46 48.79 -48.21 -29.70
N ASN A 47 48.92 -46.96 -30.13
CA ASN A 47 49.38 -46.56 -31.45
C ASN A 47 49.75 -45.07 -31.45
N ALA A 48 50.47 -44.63 -32.50
CA ALA A 48 50.92 -43.24 -32.65
C ALA A 48 49.76 -42.24 -32.75
N ALA A 49 48.61 -42.61 -33.33
CA ALA A 49 47.46 -41.72 -33.43
C ALA A 49 46.82 -41.43 -32.06
N HIS A 50 46.81 -42.42 -31.17
CA HIS A 50 46.28 -42.28 -29.81
C HIS A 50 47.17 -41.36 -28.96
N GLN A 51 48.49 -41.52 -29.09
CA GLN A 51 49.47 -40.60 -28.47
C GLN A 51 49.34 -39.18 -29.02
N ALA A 52 49.25 -39.02 -30.35
CA ALA A 52 49.08 -37.70 -30.98
C ALA A 52 47.77 -37.01 -30.56
N ALA A 53 46.69 -37.76 -30.35
CA ALA A 53 45.43 -37.22 -29.83
C ALA A 53 45.57 -36.71 -28.39
N ALA A 54 46.31 -37.43 -27.53
CA ALA A 54 46.63 -36.97 -26.18
C ALA A 54 47.48 -35.69 -26.19
N GLU A 55 48.52 -35.64 -27.02
CA GLU A 55 49.39 -34.48 -27.19
C GLU A 55 48.60 -33.25 -27.67
N ALA A 56 47.75 -33.43 -28.70
CA ALA A 56 46.91 -32.35 -29.23
C ALA A 56 45.90 -31.83 -28.21
N ALA A 57 45.22 -32.74 -27.48
CA ALA A 57 44.24 -32.36 -26.47
C ALA A 57 44.89 -31.63 -25.29
N MET A 58 46.02 -32.14 -24.77
CA MET A 58 46.79 -31.49 -23.70
C MET A 58 47.33 -30.13 -24.14
N GLN A 59 47.85 -30.03 -25.36
CA GLN A 59 48.34 -28.76 -25.89
C GLN A 59 47.22 -27.72 -25.97
N ALA A 60 46.02 -28.09 -26.43
CA ALA A 60 44.87 -27.20 -26.50
C ALA A 60 44.41 -26.73 -25.10
N VAL A 61 44.27 -27.65 -24.14
CA VAL A 61 43.81 -27.33 -22.79
C VAL A 61 44.84 -26.49 -22.03
N VAL A 62 46.12 -26.85 -22.07
CA VAL A 62 47.20 -26.09 -21.42
C VAL A 62 47.31 -24.69 -22.02
N ALA A 63 47.22 -24.56 -23.35
CA ALA A 63 47.20 -23.25 -24.01
C ALA A 63 46.02 -22.39 -23.53
N ARG A 64 44.84 -22.98 -23.36
CA ARG A 64 43.64 -22.29 -22.88
C ARG A 64 43.78 -21.79 -21.45
N TYR A 65 44.28 -22.63 -20.54
CA TYR A 65 44.54 -22.24 -19.15
C TYR A 65 45.61 -21.16 -19.05
N ASN A 66 46.72 -21.31 -19.78
CA ASN A 66 47.80 -20.32 -19.81
C ASN A 66 47.36 -18.98 -20.44
N ALA A 67 46.45 -19.01 -21.41
CA ALA A 67 45.88 -17.79 -21.99
C ALA A 67 44.97 -17.03 -21.00
N TYR A 68 44.30 -17.74 -20.09
CA TYR A 68 43.49 -17.13 -19.03
C TYR A 68 44.34 -16.65 -17.85
N SER A 69 45.34 -17.42 -17.43
CA SER A 69 46.29 -16.97 -16.43
C SER A 69 47.58 -17.77 -16.52
N PRO A 70 48.69 -17.19 -17.00
CA PRO A 70 49.93 -17.94 -17.15
C PRO A 70 50.46 -18.43 -15.80
N THR A 71 50.41 -17.60 -14.76
CA THR A 71 50.92 -17.91 -13.41
C THR A 71 49.85 -18.40 -12.43
N GLY A 72 48.60 -18.48 -12.86
CA GLY A 72 47.43 -18.74 -12.02
C GLY A 72 47.24 -20.18 -11.56
N PHE A 73 47.97 -21.11 -12.18
CA PHE A 73 47.76 -22.56 -12.04
C PHE A 73 49.02 -23.30 -11.55
N ASP A 74 49.76 -22.68 -10.62
CA ASP A 74 50.89 -23.24 -9.85
C ASP A 74 52.11 -23.69 -10.66
N ASN A 75 52.25 -23.31 -11.93
CA ASN A 75 53.42 -23.58 -12.76
C ASN A 75 53.81 -25.07 -12.82
N ARG A 76 52.82 -25.95 -12.99
CA ARG A 76 53.02 -27.41 -12.95
C ARG A 76 53.34 -28.01 -14.33
N ASP A 77 54.14 -29.09 -14.32
CA ASP A 77 54.31 -29.99 -15.46
C ASP A 77 53.43 -31.23 -15.29
N VAL A 78 52.38 -31.34 -16.10
CA VAL A 78 51.40 -32.44 -16.01
C VAL A 78 51.97 -33.69 -16.69
N TYR A 79 52.21 -34.75 -15.92
CA TYR A 79 52.59 -36.04 -16.49
C TYR A 79 51.38 -36.77 -17.07
N VAL A 80 51.48 -37.23 -18.31
CA VAL A 80 50.39 -37.85 -19.07
C VAL A 80 50.81 -39.23 -19.57
N TYR A 81 49.97 -40.24 -19.34
CA TYR A 81 50.25 -41.64 -19.70
C TYR A 81 49.03 -42.38 -20.24
N TYR A 82 49.27 -43.56 -20.82
CA TYR A 82 48.23 -44.49 -21.23
C TYR A 82 48.19 -45.74 -20.34
N ASN A 83 46.98 -46.20 -20.00
CA ASN A 83 46.77 -47.51 -19.39
C ASN A 83 45.43 -48.11 -19.85
N ALA A 84 45.48 -49.31 -20.45
CA ALA A 84 44.30 -50.01 -20.96
C ALA A 84 43.24 -50.37 -19.90
N GLY A 85 43.62 -50.38 -18.61
CA GLY A 85 42.69 -50.57 -17.50
C GLY A 85 41.87 -49.32 -17.14
N ILE A 86 42.19 -48.16 -17.71
CA ILE A 86 41.42 -46.93 -17.56
C ILE A 86 40.27 -46.96 -18.59
N PRO A 87 39.00 -46.80 -18.17
CA PRO A 87 37.88 -46.80 -19.12
C PRO A 87 37.91 -45.61 -20.10
N THR A 88 38.08 -44.38 -19.60
CA THR A 88 38.09 -43.14 -20.41
C THR A 88 39.33 -42.30 -20.09
N ALA A 89 39.35 -41.67 -18.92
CA ALA A 89 40.50 -40.97 -18.37
C ALA A 89 40.39 -40.94 -16.83
N GLN A 90 41.47 -40.58 -16.16
CA GLN A 90 41.49 -40.35 -14.72
C GLN A 90 42.59 -39.37 -14.33
N ALA A 91 42.35 -38.59 -13.28
CA ALA A 91 43.34 -37.69 -12.68
C ALA A 91 43.15 -37.59 -11.16
N SER A 92 44.20 -37.13 -10.48
CA SER A 92 44.17 -36.82 -9.06
C SER A 92 44.95 -35.53 -8.79
N TYR A 93 44.61 -34.82 -7.72
CA TYR A 93 45.25 -33.54 -7.37
C TYR A 93 46.78 -33.67 -7.31
N GLY A 94 47.49 -32.93 -8.17
CA GLY A 94 48.95 -32.92 -8.28
C GLY A 94 49.61 -34.23 -8.72
N GLY A 95 48.83 -35.20 -9.23
CA GLY A 95 49.29 -36.52 -9.64
C GLY A 95 49.69 -36.61 -11.12
N SER A 96 48.93 -37.38 -11.90
CA SER A 96 49.11 -37.52 -13.35
C SER A 96 47.76 -37.69 -14.03
N ILE A 97 47.69 -37.41 -15.34
CA ILE A 97 46.48 -37.67 -16.15
C ILE A 97 46.70 -38.96 -16.94
N GLY A 98 45.88 -39.97 -16.68
CA GLY A 98 45.90 -41.24 -17.40
C GLY A 98 44.77 -41.33 -18.42
N PHE A 99 45.08 -41.76 -19.64
CA PHE A 99 44.11 -42.01 -20.71
C PHE A 99 43.93 -43.50 -20.98
N GLY A 100 42.72 -43.86 -21.43
CA GLY A 100 42.23 -45.23 -21.51
C GLY A 100 41.61 -45.63 -22.84
N GLY A 101 40.50 -46.37 -22.81
CA GLY A 101 39.90 -47.01 -24.00
C GLY A 101 39.41 -46.06 -25.11
N THR A 102 39.21 -44.77 -24.83
CA THR A 102 38.70 -43.78 -25.80
C THR A 102 39.80 -42.77 -26.18
N TYR A 103 39.81 -42.30 -27.44
CA TYR A 103 40.76 -41.29 -27.89
C TYR A 103 40.61 -39.99 -27.07
N PRO A 104 41.70 -39.44 -26.50
CA PRO A 104 41.66 -38.18 -25.78
C PRO A 104 41.14 -37.04 -26.65
N ASN A 105 40.35 -36.16 -26.05
CA ASN A 105 39.86 -34.95 -26.68
C ASN A 105 39.87 -33.80 -25.67
N GLU A 106 39.82 -32.57 -26.16
CA GLU A 106 39.97 -31.37 -25.33
C GLU A 106 38.98 -31.29 -24.17
N ARG A 107 37.74 -31.76 -24.33
CA ARG A 107 36.72 -31.70 -23.28
C ARG A 107 37.05 -32.66 -22.13
N VAL A 108 37.36 -33.93 -22.43
CA VAL A 108 37.79 -34.91 -21.43
C VAL A 108 39.05 -34.40 -20.74
N THR A 109 40.02 -33.92 -21.51
CA THR A 109 41.28 -33.43 -20.97
C THR A 109 41.09 -32.21 -20.06
N ALA A 110 40.17 -31.29 -20.37
CA ALA A 110 39.88 -30.14 -19.51
C ALA A 110 39.20 -30.55 -18.20
N HIS A 111 38.29 -31.54 -18.25
CA HIS A 111 37.69 -32.15 -17.06
C HIS A 111 38.75 -32.78 -16.15
N GLU A 112 39.61 -33.63 -16.70
CA GLU A 112 40.69 -34.27 -15.93
C GLU A 112 41.72 -33.25 -15.39
N LEU A 113 41.98 -32.18 -16.13
CA LEU A 113 42.86 -31.12 -15.65
C LEU A 113 42.25 -30.39 -14.44
N ALA A 114 40.92 -30.23 -14.35
CA ALA A 114 40.28 -29.66 -13.17
C ALA A 114 40.53 -30.52 -11.92
N HIS A 115 40.42 -31.84 -12.04
CA HIS A 115 40.78 -32.79 -10.96
C HIS A 115 42.26 -32.70 -10.60
N TYR A 116 43.14 -32.67 -11.60
CA TYR A 116 44.58 -32.49 -11.38
C TYR A 116 44.91 -31.18 -10.64
N LEU A 117 44.12 -30.12 -10.88
CA LEU A 117 44.26 -28.82 -10.25
C LEU A 117 43.53 -28.68 -8.89
N GLY A 118 42.82 -29.73 -8.46
CA GLY A 118 42.30 -29.85 -7.09
C GLY A 118 40.81 -29.58 -6.94
N LEU A 119 40.00 -29.90 -7.94
CA LEU A 119 38.53 -29.84 -7.85
C LEU A 119 37.95 -31.25 -7.97
N PRO A 120 37.61 -31.93 -6.86
CA PRO A 120 37.64 -31.46 -5.46
C PRO A 120 39.01 -31.62 -4.76
N SER A 121 39.27 -30.74 -3.77
CA SER A 121 40.40 -30.84 -2.83
C SER A 121 39.89 -31.22 -1.43
N SER A 122 40.80 -31.38 -0.46
CA SER A 122 40.42 -31.62 0.94
C SER A 122 39.58 -30.49 1.56
N GLN A 123 39.58 -29.28 0.96
CA GLN A 123 38.79 -28.14 1.41
C GLN A 123 37.41 -28.05 0.74
N TRP A 124 37.08 -28.94 -0.20
CA TRP A 124 35.83 -28.93 -0.96
C TRP A 124 34.58 -28.91 -0.08
N GLY A 125 34.57 -29.72 0.98
CA GLY A 125 33.45 -29.77 1.93
C GLY A 125 33.24 -28.47 2.71
N ASN A 126 34.23 -27.58 2.80
CA ASN A 126 34.10 -26.31 3.52
C ASN A 126 33.33 -25.26 2.71
N VAL A 127 33.32 -25.39 1.39
CA VAL A 127 32.68 -24.46 0.45
C VAL A 127 31.49 -25.10 -0.29
N MET A 128 31.03 -26.25 0.19
CA MET A 128 29.85 -26.96 -0.29
C MET A 128 28.83 -27.08 0.85
N SER A 129 27.62 -26.59 0.63
CA SER A 129 26.49 -26.70 1.56
C SER A 129 25.25 -27.18 0.81
N GLY A 130 24.60 -28.24 1.29
CA GLY A 130 23.39 -28.80 0.67
C GLY A 130 23.56 -29.22 -0.80
N GLY A 131 24.79 -29.56 -1.24
CA GLY A 131 25.10 -29.88 -2.64
C GLY A 131 25.36 -28.66 -3.54
N THR A 132 25.45 -27.46 -2.97
CA THR A 132 25.70 -26.21 -3.69
C THR A 132 26.98 -25.50 -3.22
N TRP A 133 27.67 -24.82 -4.14
CA TRP A 133 28.88 -24.06 -3.89
C TRP A 133 28.57 -22.75 -3.18
N THR A 134 29.24 -22.49 -2.07
CA THR A 134 29.08 -21.28 -1.24
C THR A 134 30.22 -20.29 -1.40
N GLY A 135 31.28 -20.64 -2.13
CA GLY A 135 32.43 -19.77 -2.38
C GLY A 135 32.09 -18.55 -3.25
N ALA A 136 32.53 -17.37 -2.81
CA ALA A 136 32.14 -16.09 -3.41
C ALA A 136 32.67 -15.90 -4.83
N LEU A 137 33.90 -16.35 -5.12
CA LEU A 137 34.53 -16.18 -6.43
C LEU A 137 33.88 -17.07 -7.48
N GLY A 138 33.65 -18.34 -7.16
CA GLY A 138 32.97 -19.30 -8.02
C GLY A 138 31.52 -18.89 -8.30
N LEU A 139 30.80 -18.47 -7.26
CA LEU A 139 29.43 -17.98 -7.39
C LEU A 139 29.34 -16.73 -8.26
N ALA A 140 30.26 -15.78 -8.10
CA ALA A 140 30.33 -14.59 -8.97
C ALA A 140 30.51 -14.95 -10.44
N LYS A 141 31.30 -15.98 -10.77
CA LYS A 141 31.53 -16.39 -12.16
C LYS A 141 30.33 -17.09 -12.77
N VAL A 142 29.69 -18.03 -12.07
CA VAL A 142 28.50 -18.69 -12.61
C VAL A 142 27.35 -17.70 -12.80
N LYS A 143 27.19 -16.74 -11.88
CA LYS A 143 26.19 -15.67 -12.00
C LYS A 143 26.46 -14.73 -13.17
N GLN A 144 27.72 -14.34 -13.39
CA GLN A 144 28.12 -13.61 -14.59
C GLN A 144 27.73 -14.34 -15.88
N PHE A 145 27.87 -15.66 -15.90
CA PHE A 145 27.64 -16.47 -17.10
C PHE A 145 26.16 -16.69 -17.39
N ASP A 146 25.39 -17.05 -16.38
CA ASP A 146 24.04 -17.61 -16.52
C ASP A 146 22.95 -16.78 -15.83
N GLY A 147 23.33 -15.71 -15.13
CA GLY A 147 22.45 -14.77 -14.44
C GLY A 147 22.48 -14.91 -12.93
N GLU A 148 21.96 -13.91 -12.21
CA GLU A 148 22.09 -13.74 -10.76
C GLU A 148 21.49 -14.89 -9.92
N GLN A 149 20.54 -15.64 -10.48
CA GLN A 149 19.93 -16.84 -9.90
C GLN A 149 20.77 -18.11 -10.09
N ALA A 150 21.87 -18.07 -10.86
CA ALA A 150 22.68 -19.24 -11.13
C ALA A 150 23.52 -19.66 -9.91
N THR A 151 23.72 -20.97 -9.78
CA THR A 151 24.56 -21.59 -8.75
C THR A 151 25.45 -22.68 -9.36
N ILE A 152 26.52 -23.03 -8.65
CA ILE A 152 27.33 -24.21 -8.95
C ILE A 152 26.87 -25.31 -7.99
N ASN A 153 26.47 -26.44 -8.55
CA ASN A 153 26.17 -27.65 -7.80
C ASN A 153 27.37 -28.60 -7.88
N GLY A 154 27.45 -29.53 -6.94
CA GLY A 154 28.50 -30.53 -6.96
C GLY A 154 28.24 -31.66 -5.98
N ASP A 155 28.96 -32.75 -6.21
CA ASP A 155 29.03 -33.90 -5.31
C ASP A 155 30.47 -34.05 -4.77
N GLY A 156 30.82 -35.22 -4.26
CA GLY A 156 32.16 -35.49 -3.74
C GLY A 156 33.25 -35.64 -4.80
N VAL A 157 32.92 -35.52 -6.09
CA VAL A 157 33.82 -35.76 -7.23
C VAL A 157 33.62 -34.71 -8.34
N HIS A 158 32.40 -34.29 -8.65
CA HIS A 158 32.11 -33.46 -9.81
C HIS A 158 31.36 -32.17 -9.42
N PHE A 159 31.42 -31.18 -10.31
CA PHE A 159 30.58 -29.98 -10.24
C PHE A 159 29.87 -29.72 -11.56
N TRP A 160 28.76 -28.99 -11.51
CA TRP A 160 28.01 -28.52 -12.67
C TRP A 160 27.27 -27.21 -12.33
N PRO A 161 27.04 -26.32 -13.31
CA PRO A 161 27.48 -26.39 -14.70
C PRO A 161 29.00 -26.19 -14.87
N TYR A 162 29.51 -26.45 -16.08
CA TYR A 162 30.91 -26.24 -16.49
C TYR A 162 31.98 -27.17 -15.91
N GLY A 163 31.60 -28.29 -15.28
CA GLY A 163 32.53 -29.37 -14.94
C GLY A 163 33.01 -30.18 -16.15
N LEU A 164 32.31 -30.09 -17.29
CA LEU A 164 32.60 -30.86 -18.51
C LEU A 164 32.51 -32.38 -18.30
N ASN A 165 31.58 -32.81 -17.45
CA ASN A 165 31.32 -34.19 -17.04
C ASN A 165 30.80 -35.04 -18.22
N TYR A 166 30.06 -34.42 -19.14
CA TYR A 166 29.44 -35.11 -20.28
C TYR A 166 29.86 -34.50 -21.63
N ASP A 167 29.79 -35.31 -22.70
CA ASP A 167 30.20 -34.92 -24.06
C ASP A 167 29.43 -33.70 -24.61
N ASN A 168 28.14 -33.58 -24.27
CA ASN A 168 27.28 -32.47 -24.69
C ASN A 168 27.66 -31.13 -24.03
N GLU A 169 28.53 -31.12 -23.02
CA GLU A 169 28.97 -29.90 -22.34
C GLU A 169 30.18 -29.24 -23.01
N GLY A 170 30.82 -29.88 -24.00
CA GLY A 170 32.09 -29.47 -24.60
C GLY A 170 32.06 -28.35 -25.64
N SER A 171 31.14 -27.38 -25.55
CA SER A 171 31.11 -26.23 -26.46
C SER A 171 32.32 -25.31 -26.26
N GLU A 172 32.73 -24.53 -27.27
CA GLU A 172 33.84 -23.59 -27.13
C GLU A 172 33.64 -22.57 -26.00
N VAL A 173 32.40 -22.11 -25.80
CA VAL A 173 32.03 -21.20 -24.71
C VAL A 173 32.16 -21.89 -23.36
N ASN A 174 31.68 -23.13 -23.23
CA ASN A 174 31.75 -23.88 -21.98
C ASN A 174 33.20 -24.19 -21.59
N LYS A 175 34.06 -24.51 -22.57
CA LYS A 175 35.50 -24.69 -22.31
C LYS A 175 36.16 -23.40 -21.81
N GLN A 176 35.77 -22.22 -22.32
CA GLN A 176 36.27 -20.94 -21.80
C GLN A 176 35.77 -20.65 -20.38
N ARG A 177 34.46 -20.85 -20.14
CA ARG A 177 33.83 -20.65 -18.82
C ARG A 177 34.40 -21.60 -17.77
N GLN A 178 34.72 -22.84 -18.15
CA GLN A 178 35.33 -23.83 -17.27
C GLN A 178 36.67 -23.32 -16.73
N VAL A 179 37.55 -22.76 -17.56
CA VAL A 179 38.85 -22.25 -17.09
C VAL A 179 38.67 -21.14 -16.04
N ALA A 180 37.73 -20.23 -16.28
CA ALA A 180 37.43 -19.13 -15.36
C ALA A 180 36.80 -19.62 -14.04
N ILE A 181 35.89 -20.60 -14.11
CA ILE A 181 35.28 -21.21 -12.91
C ILE A 181 36.33 -22.00 -12.12
N VAL A 182 37.17 -22.79 -12.78
CA VAL A 182 38.24 -23.56 -12.12
C VAL A 182 39.22 -22.61 -11.42
N TYR A 183 39.58 -21.49 -12.06
CA TYR A 183 40.41 -20.46 -11.44
C TYR A 183 39.77 -19.91 -10.17
N ALA A 184 38.49 -19.51 -10.25
CA ALA A 184 37.75 -18.90 -9.15
C ALA A 184 37.53 -19.87 -7.98
N MET A 185 37.09 -21.11 -8.27
CA MET A 185 36.88 -22.14 -7.26
C MET A 185 38.17 -22.51 -6.53
N ARG A 186 39.32 -22.53 -7.22
CA ARG A 186 40.62 -22.73 -6.56
C ARG A 186 40.97 -21.59 -5.61
N GLY A 187 40.60 -20.35 -5.96
CA GLY A 187 40.73 -19.19 -5.06
C GLY A 187 39.87 -19.32 -3.81
N ASP A 188 38.61 -19.72 -3.95
CA ASP A 188 37.70 -19.98 -2.82
C ASP A 188 38.22 -21.11 -1.90
N LEU A 189 38.84 -22.14 -2.48
CA LEU A 189 39.46 -23.26 -1.77
C LEU A 189 40.84 -22.94 -1.19
N GLY A 190 41.34 -21.71 -1.29
CA GLY A 190 42.66 -21.32 -0.78
C GLY A 190 43.85 -22.06 -1.42
N ILE A 191 43.65 -22.74 -2.55
CA ILE A 191 44.68 -23.50 -3.28
C ILE A 191 45.05 -22.84 -4.62
N GLY A 192 44.55 -21.64 -4.87
CA GLY A 192 44.79 -20.83 -6.05
C GLY A 192 44.74 -19.34 -5.75
N SER A 193 44.95 -18.53 -6.78
CA SER A 193 44.93 -17.07 -6.68
C SER A 193 43.52 -16.54 -6.43
N THR A 194 43.40 -15.56 -5.53
CA THR A 194 42.17 -14.78 -5.31
C THR A 194 42.14 -13.47 -6.11
N THR A 195 43.25 -13.09 -6.75
CA THR A 195 43.36 -11.88 -7.56
C THR A 195 42.97 -12.15 -9.00
N HIS A 196 42.33 -11.19 -9.68
CA HIS A 196 41.98 -11.32 -11.09
C HIS A 196 43.25 -11.44 -11.98
N PRO A 197 43.26 -12.27 -13.05
CA PRO A 197 44.44 -12.46 -13.92
C PRO A 197 44.91 -11.23 -14.71
N SER A 198 44.07 -10.20 -14.86
CA SER A 198 44.43 -8.98 -15.58
C SER A 198 45.58 -8.24 -14.87
N THR A 199 46.62 -7.89 -15.63
CA THR A 199 47.79 -7.15 -15.12
C THR A 199 47.66 -5.63 -15.29
N LEU A 200 46.54 -5.17 -15.87
CA LEU A 200 46.25 -3.74 -16.02
C LEU A 200 46.01 -3.11 -14.65
N SER A 201 46.38 -1.84 -14.48
CA SER A 201 46.00 -1.07 -13.30
C SER A 201 44.48 -0.81 -13.32
N SER A 202 43.81 -0.90 -12.17
CA SER A 202 42.39 -0.58 -11.98
C SER A 202 41.98 0.84 -12.42
N ARG A 203 42.95 1.73 -12.65
CA ARG A 203 42.73 3.09 -13.17
C ARG A 203 42.65 3.17 -14.70
N VAL A 204 42.88 2.06 -15.41
CA VAL A 204 42.85 2.01 -16.87
C VAL A 204 41.43 1.70 -17.33
N THR A 205 40.89 2.51 -18.25
CA THR A 205 39.63 2.23 -18.92
C THR A 205 39.79 1.05 -19.88
N VAL A 206 38.92 0.05 -19.76
CA VAL A 206 38.88 -1.13 -20.61
C VAL A 206 37.84 -0.90 -21.71
N ALA A 207 38.29 -0.84 -22.96
CA ALA A 207 37.45 -0.51 -24.10
C ALA A 207 36.92 -1.77 -24.81
N GLN A 208 35.69 -1.70 -25.31
CA GLN A 208 35.20 -2.72 -26.25
C GLN A 208 36.03 -2.65 -27.54
N THR A 209 36.35 -3.82 -28.12
CA THR A 209 37.24 -3.88 -29.30
C THR A 209 36.50 -4.07 -30.63
N ALA A 210 35.23 -4.49 -30.58
CA ALA A 210 34.34 -4.68 -31.73
C ALA A 210 32.88 -4.80 -31.28
N ASP A 211 31.94 -4.62 -32.20
CA ASP A 211 30.50 -4.90 -31.97
C ASP A 211 30.28 -6.34 -31.44
N ASP A 212 29.38 -6.47 -30.48
CA ASP A 212 28.89 -7.78 -30.03
C ASP A 212 28.03 -8.44 -31.13
N PRO A 213 28.40 -9.65 -31.59
CA PRO A 213 27.56 -10.45 -32.45
C PRO A 213 26.23 -10.81 -31.77
N VAL A 214 25.20 -11.08 -32.57
CA VAL A 214 23.93 -11.59 -32.06
C VAL A 214 24.17 -12.90 -31.28
N GLY A 215 23.59 -13.01 -30.09
CA GLY A 215 23.74 -14.18 -29.21
C GLY A 215 25.01 -14.18 -28.35
N GLN A 216 25.87 -13.17 -28.47
CA GLN A 216 27.02 -12.97 -27.60
C GLN A 216 26.94 -11.61 -26.89
N SER A 217 27.50 -11.53 -25.69
CA SER A 217 27.42 -10.33 -24.85
C SER A 217 28.75 -10.08 -24.15
N GLY A 218 29.23 -8.84 -24.18
CA GLY A 218 30.38 -8.41 -23.40
C GLY A 218 30.23 -8.58 -21.88
N PHE A 219 29.02 -8.82 -21.38
CA PHE A 219 28.79 -9.15 -19.96
C PHE A 219 29.39 -10.50 -19.60
N ASN A 220 29.31 -11.48 -20.52
CA ASN A 220 29.53 -12.89 -20.20
C ASN A 220 30.31 -13.67 -21.27
N TYR A 221 30.98 -12.97 -22.19
CA TYR A 221 31.80 -13.54 -23.25
C TYR A 221 33.23 -12.98 -23.20
N MET A 222 34.23 -13.86 -23.25
CA MET A 222 35.65 -13.49 -23.16
C MET A 222 36.17 -12.89 -24.47
N GLY A 223 37.08 -11.92 -24.38
CA GLY A 223 37.74 -11.33 -25.55
C GLY A 223 36.96 -10.21 -26.24
N ARG A 224 35.89 -9.72 -25.61
CA ARG A 224 35.14 -8.53 -26.08
C ARG A 224 35.80 -7.22 -25.68
N TRP A 225 36.61 -7.27 -24.64
CA TRP A 225 37.25 -6.14 -23.99
C TRP A 225 38.74 -6.09 -24.32
N SER A 226 39.34 -4.89 -24.27
CA SER A 226 40.72 -4.64 -24.70
C SER A 226 41.78 -5.34 -23.83
N ASP A 227 41.40 -5.78 -22.64
CA ASP A 227 42.22 -6.60 -21.75
C ASP A 227 42.15 -8.11 -22.07
N GLY A 228 41.24 -8.51 -22.95
CA GLY A 228 41.04 -9.89 -23.38
C GLY A 228 40.19 -10.75 -22.44
N TYR A 229 39.67 -10.22 -21.32
CA TYR A 229 38.96 -10.99 -20.29
C TYR A 229 37.44 -10.82 -20.35
N PHE A 230 36.73 -11.57 -19.50
CA PHE A 230 35.34 -11.27 -19.16
C PHE A 230 35.29 -9.97 -18.35
N ALA A 231 34.18 -9.21 -18.39
CA ALA A 231 34.03 -8.04 -17.52
C ALA A 231 34.26 -8.43 -16.04
N HIS A 232 34.98 -7.61 -15.28
CA HIS A 232 35.34 -7.95 -13.90
C HIS A 232 35.47 -6.72 -12.99
N PRO A 233 35.33 -6.89 -11.67
CA PRO A 233 35.40 -5.78 -10.72
C PRO A 233 36.76 -5.09 -10.72
N GLY A 234 36.78 -3.84 -10.26
CA GLY A 234 37.98 -3.02 -10.12
C GLY A 234 38.34 -2.21 -11.35
N TYR A 235 37.53 -2.22 -12.41
CA TYR A 235 37.84 -1.55 -13.68
C TYR A 235 36.62 -0.83 -14.23
N ARG A 236 36.90 0.25 -14.97
CA ARG A 236 35.92 1.04 -15.71
C ARG A 236 35.89 0.58 -17.15
N TYR A 237 34.71 0.35 -17.69
CA TYR A 237 34.52 -0.14 -19.03
C TYR A 237 33.92 0.94 -19.93
N THR A 238 34.21 0.89 -21.23
CA THR A 238 33.59 1.79 -22.20
C THR A 238 33.26 1.10 -23.51
N THR A 239 32.16 1.49 -24.14
CA THR A 239 31.73 0.93 -25.43
C THR A 239 32.63 1.34 -26.60
N ALA A 240 33.44 2.41 -26.50
CA ALA A 240 34.32 2.88 -27.57
C ALA A 240 33.61 2.96 -28.94
N ASP A 241 32.37 3.43 -28.93
CA ASP A 241 31.45 3.53 -30.08
C ASP A 241 31.02 2.19 -30.72
N TYR A 242 31.29 1.05 -30.08
CA TYR A 242 30.79 -0.27 -30.48
C TYR A 242 29.44 -0.61 -29.83
N LYS A 243 28.76 -1.61 -30.40
CA LYS A 243 27.50 -2.14 -29.87
C LYS A 243 27.77 -3.18 -28.79
N LEU A 244 27.48 -2.85 -27.54
CA LEU A 244 27.44 -3.80 -26.43
C LEU A 244 26.04 -4.39 -26.31
N ARG A 245 25.91 -5.71 -26.21
CA ARG A 245 24.60 -6.36 -26.00
C ARG A 245 24.49 -6.85 -24.57
N THR A 246 23.30 -6.71 -23.96
CA THR A 246 22.99 -7.50 -22.77
C THR A 246 22.77 -8.98 -23.16
N PRO A 247 22.92 -9.94 -22.23
CA PRO A 247 22.63 -11.34 -22.51
C PRO A 247 21.19 -11.57 -23.00
N ALA A 248 21.02 -12.45 -23.99
CA ALA A 248 19.72 -12.78 -24.57
C ALA A 248 19.04 -13.91 -23.78
N SER A 249 18.51 -13.59 -22.60
CA SER A 249 17.94 -14.55 -21.65
C SER A 249 16.84 -13.90 -20.81
N SER A 250 16.02 -14.72 -20.17
CA SER A 250 15.02 -14.29 -19.18
C SER A 250 15.53 -14.13 -17.76
N ASN A 251 16.81 -14.44 -17.55
CA ASN A 251 17.46 -14.33 -16.25
C ASN A 251 17.86 -12.88 -15.94
N ALA A 252 18.02 -12.58 -14.66
CA ALA A 252 18.60 -11.31 -14.22
C ALA A 252 20.12 -11.33 -14.43
N TYR A 253 20.72 -10.21 -14.86
CA TYR A 253 22.16 -10.11 -15.09
C TYR A 253 22.77 -8.86 -14.48
N LYS A 254 23.91 -9.02 -13.81
CA LYS A 254 24.76 -7.91 -13.39
C LYS A 254 25.91 -7.68 -14.36
N PHE A 255 26.23 -6.41 -14.63
CA PHE A 255 27.52 -6.04 -15.22
C PHE A 255 28.60 -6.06 -14.12
N TYR A 256 29.63 -6.86 -14.31
CA TYR A 256 30.65 -7.07 -13.27
C TYR A 256 31.77 -6.04 -13.25
N GLY A 257 31.80 -5.06 -14.17
CA GLY A 257 32.68 -3.90 -14.05
C GLY A 257 32.16 -2.88 -13.04
N ASP A 258 33.04 -2.00 -12.55
CA ASP A 258 32.67 -0.97 -11.57
C ASP A 258 31.82 0.13 -12.21
N SER A 259 32.10 0.45 -13.48
CA SER A 259 31.28 1.35 -14.29
C SER A 259 31.30 0.97 -15.76
N LEU A 260 30.29 1.41 -16.50
CA LEU A 260 30.19 1.29 -17.95
C LEU A 260 29.87 2.65 -18.56
N THR A 261 30.78 3.18 -19.37
CA THR A 261 30.54 4.36 -20.19
C THR A 261 29.97 3.96 -21.55
N VAL A 262 28.84 4.56 -21.91
CA VAL A 262 28.18 4.43 -23.21
C VAL A 262 28.39 5.73 -23.97
N GLU A 263 29.31 5.67 -24.93
CA GLU A 263 29.80 6.84 -25.67
C GLU A 263 29.47 6.77 -27.17
N ASN A 264 29.52 7.93 -27.83
CA ASN A 264 29.41 8.10 -29.29
C ASN A 264 30.38 9.19 -29.79
N THR A 265 31.69 8.96 -29.62
CA THR A 265 32.75 9.91 -29.94
C THR A 265 33.01 10.07 -31.43
N ASN A 266 32.59 9.11 -32.26
CA ASN A 266 32.84 9.08 -33.71
C ASN A 266 31.58 9.23 -34.59
N GLY A 267 30.39 9.38 -34.00
CA GLY A 267 29.12 9.51 -34.70
C GLY A 267 28.50 8.19 -35.20
N ALA A 268 29.08 7.02 -34.87
CA ALA A 268 28.51 5.71 -35.17
C ALA A 268 27.39 5.32 -34.19
N LEU A 269 26.50 4.41 -34.60
CA LEU A 269 25.40 3.90 -33.76
C LEU A 269 25.88 2.91 -32.66
N GLY A 270 26.90 3.30 -31.91
CA GLY A 270 27.46 2.59 -30.76
C GLY A 270 26.63 2.77 -29.48
N GLY A 271 26.74 1.82 -28.56
CA GLY A 271 26.12 1.89 -27.24
C GLY A 271 25.50 0.57 -26.77
N LEU A 272 24.59 0.65 -25.79
CA LEU A 272 24.03 -0.49 -25.07
C LEU A 272 22.72 -0.98 -25.69
N TYR A 273 22.69 -2.24 -26.11
CA TYR A 273 21.54 -2.90 -26.75
C TYR A 273 20.94 -3.94 -25.81
N TYR A 274 19.73 -3.70 -25.35
CA TYR A 274 19.00 -4.67 -24.54
C TYR A 274 18.49 -5.82 -25.40
N SER A 275 18.90 -7.05 -25.07
CA SER A 275 18.53 -8.27 -25.79
C SER A 275 17.79 -9.30 -24.91
N GLY A 276 17.42 -8.94 -23.66
CA GLY A 276 16.77 -9.83 -22.69
C GLY A 276 15.39 -10.32 -23.14
N GLN A 277 14.89 -11.40 -22.54
CA GLN A 277 13.67 -12.11 -22.95
C GLN A 277 12.68 -12.26 -21.78
N GLY A 278 11.38 -12.09 -21.99
CA GLY A 278 10.39 -12.26 -20.93
C GLY A 278 10.31 -11.08 -19.94
N GLY A 279 9.24 -11.08 -19.14
CA GLY A 279 8.77 -9.90 -18.39
C GLY A 279 9.62 -9.45 -17.19
N GLY A 280 10.55 -10.28 -16.72
CA GLY A 280 11.29 -10.06 -15.46
C GLY A 280 12.81 -10.02 -15.57
N ALA A 281 13.36 -9.88 -16.79
CA ALA A 281 14.80 -9.87 -16.99
C ALA A 281 15.41 -8.51 -16.55
N LEU A 282 15.79 -8.44 -15.27
CA LEU A 282 16.50 -7.33 -14.64
C LEU A 282 17.95 -7.25 -15.11
N VAL A 283 18.44 -6.06 -15.43
CA VAL A 283 19.86 -5.82 -15.70
C VAL A 283 20.38 -4.77 -14.73
N THR A 284 21.35 -5.14 -13.91
CA THR A 284 21.98 -4.23 -12.97
C THR A 284 23.34 -3.78 -13.50
N ILE A 285 23.53 -2.49 -13.68
CA ILE A 285 24.82 -1.87 -14.01
C ILE A 285 25.19 -0.96 -12.85
N PRO A 286 26.26 -1.26 -12.07
CA PRO A 286 26.57 -0.53 -10.85
C PRO A 286 26.62 1.00 -11.04
N ASP A 287 27.26 1.45 -12.12
CA ASP A 287 27.33 2.85 -12.53
C ASP A 287 27.36 2.94 -14.07
N LEU A 288 26.23 3.29 -14.69
CA LEU A 288 26.10 3.51 -16.13
C LEU A 288 26.30 4.99 -16.44
N LEU A 289 27.37 5.31 -17.14
CA LEU A 289 27.72 6.68 -17.56
C LEU A 289 27.27 6.86 -19.02
N LEU A 290 26.28 7.71 -19.27
CA LEU A 290 25.83 8.07 -20.62
C LEU A 290 26.59 9.30 -21.09
N ASP A 291 27.51 9.11 -22.04
CA ASP A 291 28.40 10.17 -22.57
C ASP A 291 28.24 10.28 -24.10
N GLY A 292 27.02 10.60 -24.54
CA GLY A 292 26.69 10.77 -25.96
C GLY A 292 26.13 9.52 -26.66
N GLY A 293 26.20 8.36 -25.99
CA GLY A 293 25.85 7.06 -26.58
C GLY A 293 24.36 6.74 -26.59
N TRP A 294 24.02 5.62 -27.25
CA TRP A 294 22.65 5.13 -27.36
C TRP A 294 22.40 3.96 -26.40
N VAL A 295 21.29 4.03 -25.67
CA VAL A 295 20.69 2.86 -25.03
C VAL A 295 19.46 2.47 -25.84
N GLN A 296 19.39 1.22 -26.31
CA GLN A 296 18.36 0.80 -27.24
C GLN A 296 17.72 -0.51 -26.86
N HIS A 297 16.39 -0.52 -26.83
CA HIS A 297 15.60 -1.74 -26.66
C HIS A 297 15.54 -2.55 -27.95
N ARG A 298 16.03 -3.79 -27.94
CA ARG A 298 16.13 -4.67 -29.13
C ARG A 298 15.45 -6.03 -28.94
N SER A 299 14.41 -6.09 -28.10
CA SER A 299 13.68 -7.33 -27.82
C SER A 299 12.17 -7.20 -28.11
N GLY A 300 11.40 -8.26 -27.86
CA GLY A 300 9.95 -8.26 -28.00
C GLY A 300 9.25 -7.38 -26.95
N LEU A 301 8.00 -6.99 -27.20
CA LEU A 301 7.20 -6.15 -26.31
C LEU A 301 6.98 -6.75 -24.91
N GLY A 302 6.94 -8.08 -24.80
CA GLY A 302 6.81 -8.79 -23.51
C GLY A 302 8.11 -8.87 -22.69
N SER A 303 9.14 -8.14 -23.09
CA SER A 303 10.47 -8.15 -22.47
C SER A 303 10.92 -6.73 -22.15
N PRO A 304 10.38 -6.05 -21.11
CA PRO A 304 10.79 -4.69 -20.77
C PRO A 304 12.26 -4.67 -20.33
N PHE A 305 12.99 -3.64 -20.73
CA PHE A 305 14.34 -3.42 -20.23
C PHE A 305 14.27 -2.78 -18.84
N GLN A 306 14.31 -3.62 -17.81
CA GLN A 306 14.40 -3.19 -16.41
C GLN A 306 15.87 -2.91 -16.08
N LEU A 307 16.25 -1.63 -15.99
CA LEU A 307 17.62 -1.20 -15.71
C LEU A 307 17.75 -0.70 -14.27
N ASP A 308 18.62 -1.35 -13.51
CA ASP A 308 18.90 -1.08 -12.10
C ASP A 308 20.38 -0.72 -11.86
N GLY A 309 20.69 -0.17 -10.68
CA GLY A 309 21.97 0.41 -10.31
C GLY A 309 21.92 1.94 -10.30
N ALA A 310 22.87 2.61 -10.96
CA ALA A 310 22.90 4.06 -11.11
C ALA A 310 23.09 4.46 -12.58
N VAL A 311 22.45 5.56 -12.99
CA VAL A 311 22.60 6.13 -14.34
C VAL A 311 23.02 7.60 -14.23
N SER A 312 24.20 7.94 -14.73
CA SER A 312 24.73 9.30 -14.78
C SER A 312 24.79 9.79 -16.22
N VAL A 313 24.11 10.89 -16.53
CA VAL A 313 24.06 11.48 -17.88
C VAL A 313 25.07 12.63 -17.98
N GLU A 314 26.26 12.31 -18.48
CA GLU A 314 27.39 13.23 -18.56
C GLU A 314 27.30 14.14 -19.80
N SER A 315 26.78 13.60 -20.91
CA SER A 315 26.57 14.32 -22.18
C SER A 315 25.24 13.92 -22.81
N ASP A 316 24.74 14.74 -23.75
CA ASP A 316 23.47 14.51 -24.45
C ASP A 316 23.38 13.10 -25.05
N SER A 317 22.48 12.28 -24.52
CA SER A 317 22.40 10.85 -24.81
C SER A 317 21.01 10.43 -25.25
N VAL A 318 20.90 9.22 -25.81
CA VAL A 318 19.66 8.73 -26.41
C VAL A 318 19.16 7.49 -25.69
N LEU A 319 17.91 7.54 -25.20
CA LEU A 319 17.18 6.37 -24.72
C LEU A 319 16.13 5.99 -25.74
N TYR A 320 16.42 4.97 -26.54
CA TYR A 320 15.57 4.55 -27.63
C TYR A 320 14.78 3.28 -27.29
N ALA A 321 13.56 3.46 -26.80
CA ALA A 321 12.54 2.42 -26.62
C ALA A 321 12.03 1.91 -27.99
N LYS A 322 12.92 1.27 -28.75
CA LYS A 322 12.67 0.96 -30.16
C LYS A 322 11.59 -0.12 -30.32
N GLN A 323 11.65 -1.20 -29.54
CA GLN A 323 10.78 -2.37 -29.70
C GLN A 323 9.97 -2.72 -28.45
N GLY A 324 10.32 -2.19 -27.29
CA GLY A 324 9.65 -2.37 -26.01
C GLY A 324 10.05 -1.29 -25.00
N ASP A 325 9.51 -1.40 -23.79
CA ASP A 325 9.70 -0.41 -22.73
C ASP A 325 11.13 -0.43 -22.17
N ILE A 326 11.61 0.74 -21.75
CA ILE A 326 12.82 0.92 -20.95
C ILE A 326 12.39 1.49 -19.61
N ASP A 327 12.48 0.67 -18.56
CA ASP A 327 12.13 1.04 -17.20
C ASP A 327 13.42 1.29 -16.41
N LEU A 328 13.67 2.54 -16.05
CA LEU A 328 14.79 2.94 -15.20
C LEU A 328 14.37 2.82 -13.74
N LEU A 329 14.76 1.70 -13.12
CA LEU A 329 14.66 1.47 -11.67
C LEU A 329 15.79 2.19 -10.93
N ALA A 330 16.93 2.31 -11.61
CA ALA A 330 18.09 3.07 -11.16
C ALA A 330 17.76 4.55 -10.91
N SER A 331 18.44 5.16 -9.95
CA SER A 331 18.47 6.62 -9.82
C SER A 331 19.19 7.25 -11.01
N VAL A 332 18.60 8.29 -11.59
CA VAL A 332 19.16 9.06 -12.70
C VAL A 332 19.74 10.36 -12.17
N SER A 333 20.98 10.68 -12.57
CA SER A 333 21.71 11.90 -12.23
C SER A 333 22.40 12.50 -13.47
N GLY A 334 23.01 13.68 -13.33
CA GLY A 334 23.71 14.37 -14.41
C GLY A 334 22.90 15.49 -15.06
N SER A 335 23.48 16.13 -16.07
CA SER A 335 22.94 17.34 -16.71
C SER A 335 22.86 17.27 -18.24
N GLY A 336 23.42 16.24 -18.88
CA GLY A 336 23.25 16.02 -20.31
C GLY A 336 21.78 15.74 -20.65
N ALA A 337 21.33 16.17 -21.83
CA ALA A 337 19.96 15.93 -22.25
C ALA A 337 19.71 14.43 -22.55
N ILE A 338 18.51 13.94 -22.23
CA ILE A 338 18.03 12.64 -22.69
C ILE A 338 17.05 12.86 -23.83
N THR A 339 17.40 12.38 -25.02
CA THR A 339 16.47 12.32 -26.16
C THR A 339 15.78 10.97 -26.22
N ILE A 340 14.45 10.99 -26.33
CA ILE A 340 13.60 9.82 -26.56
C ILE A 340 13.06 9.90 -28.00
N PRO A 341 13.68 9.22 -28.98
CA PRO A 341 13.29 9.32 -30.38
C PRO A 341 11.93 8.67 -30.66
N VAL A 342 11.32 9.04 -31.79
CA VAL A 342 10.11 8.38 -32.31
C VAL A 342 10.31 6.87 -32.41
N SER A 343 9.41 6.08 -31.83
CA SER A 343 9.47 4.61 -31.90
C SER A 343 9.12 4.06 -33.29
N ASP A 344 9.63 2.87 -33.62
CA ASP A 344 9.39 2.18 -34.90
C ASP A 344 7.89 1.86 -35.16
N SER A 345 7.05 1.84 -34.12
CA SER A 345 5.61 1.56 -34.25
C SER A 345 4.79 2.65 -33.55
N PRO A 346 4.50 3.75 -34.26
CA PRO A 346 3.88 4.94 -33.68
C PRO A 346 2.43 4.74 -33.17
N THR A 347 1.78 3.66 -33.60
CA THR A 347 0.38 3.35 -33.29
C THR A 347 0.20 2.42 -32.10
N GLN A 348 1.27 1.80 -31.59
CA GLN A 348 1.20 0.92 -30.43
C GLN A 348 1.21 1.73 -29.12
N ASN A 349 0.40 1.30 -28.16
CA ASN A 349 0.33 1.87 -26.81
C ASN A 349 1.32 1.16 -25.87
N ALA A 350 2.60 1.22 -26.22
CA ALA A 350 3.74 0.68 -25.48
C ALA A 350 5.00 1.44 -25.92
N ARG A 351 6.18 1.03 -25.43
CA ARG A 351 7.52 1.58 -25.74
C ARG A 351 7.80 2.91 -25.04
N TYR A 352 7.54 2.93 -23.74
CA TYR A 352 7.87 4.04 -22.86
C TYR A 352 9.34 4.01 -22.46
N VAL A 353 9.91 5.18 -22.22
CA VAL A 353 11.03 5.34 -21.29
C VAL A 353 10.42 5.82 -19.98
N ARG A 354 10.61 5.05 -18.90
CA ARG A 354 10.02 5.34 -17.58
C ARG A 354 11.07 5.61 -16.54
N PHE A 355 10.90 6.69 -15.78
CA PHE A 355 11.66 6.95 -14.56
C PHE A 355 10.84 6.40 -13.39
N LYS A 356 11.43 5.48 -12.61
CA LYS A 356 10.73 4.78 -11.52
C LYS A 356 11.38 4.96 -10.15
N SER A 357 12.56 5.59 -10.08
CA SER A 357 13.25 5.87 -8.82
C SER A 357 12.75 7.16 -8.16
N SER A 358 12.64 7.17 -6.83
CA SER A 358 12.36 8.35 -6.01
C SER A 358 13.60 9.20 -5.69
N SER A 359 14.78 8.76 -6.16
CA SER A 359 16.09 9.32 -5.79
C SER A 359 16.82 9.95 -6.98
N ASN A 360 16.08 10.38 -8.01
CA ASN A 360 16.67 11.05 -9.17
C ASN A 360 17.19 12.44 -8.77
N THR A 361 18.42 12.74 -9.16
CA THR A 361 19.03 14.08 -9.05
C THR A 361 19.33 14.69 -10.42
N PHE A 362 18.79 14.07 -11.48
CA PHE A 362 18.94 14.50 -12.86
C PHE A 362 18.38 15.91 -13.07
N VAL A 363 19.19 16.77 -13.69
CA VAL A 363 18.86 18.18 -14.00
C VAL A 363 19.12 18.48 -15.49
N GLY A 364 19.11 17.46 -16.34
CA GLY A 364 19.15 17.62 -17.79
C GLY A 364 17.75 17.72 -18.40
N ASP A 365 17.69 18.07 -19.69
CA ASP A 365 16.44 18.09 -20.45
C ASP A 365 15.97 16.67 -20.78
N VAL A 366 14.65 16.47 -20.80
CA VAL A 366 14.03 15.30 -21.44
C VAL A 366 13.36 15.76 -22.73
N VAL A 367 13.91 15.33 -23.86
CA VAL A 367 13.36 15.62 -25.19
C VAL A 367 12.52 14.42 -25.66
N ASN A 368 11.21 14.46 -25.37
CA ASN A 368 10.28 13.39 -25.68
C ASN A 368 9.69 13.50 -27.09
N GLN A 369 10.15 12.67 -28.02
CA GLN A 369 9.57 12.56 -29.36
C GLN A 369 8.71 11.29 -29.52
N SER A 370 8.53 10.51 -28.45
CA SER A 370 7.74 9.28 -28.43
C SER A 370 6.91 9.19 -27.17
N ARG A 371 7.37 8.43 -26.16
CA ARG A 371 6.60 8.18 -24.94
C ARG A 371 7.52 8.26 -23.73
N PHE A 372 7.18 9.15 -22.81
CA PHE A 372 7.87 9.32 -21.54
C PHE A 372 6.86 9.16 -20.40
N GLU A 373 7.31 8.54 -19.32
CA GLU A 373 6.57 8.48 -18.07
C GLU A 373 7.49 8.77 -16.89
N LEU A 374 7.08 9.72 -16.05
CA LEU A 374 7.52 9.79 -14.67
C LEU A 374 6.52 8.99 -13.83
N ALA A 375 6.92 7.81 -13.36
CA ALA A 375 6.03 6.89 -12.68
C ALA A 375 5.61 7.41 -11.30
N GLU A 376 4.52 6.86 -10.76
CA GLU A 376 4.11 7.11 -9.37
C GLU A 376 5.22 6.69 -8.40
N GLY A 377 5.45 7.49 -7.35
CA GLY A 377 6.55 7.33 -6.41
C GLY A 377 7.94 7.77 -6.92
N ALA A 378 8.09 8.05 -8.22
CA ALA A 378 9.34 8.58 -8.78
C ALA A 378 9.41 10.11 -8.66
N ASN A 379 10.61 10.69 -8.74
CA ASN A 379 10.80 12.14 -8.76
C ASN A 379 11.52 12.63 -10.03
N PHE A 380 11.30 13.88 -10.42
CA PHE A 380 12.08 14.59 -11.45
C PHE A 380 12.50 15.95 -10.93
N ARG A 381 13.80 16.24 -10.96
CA ARG A 381 14.35 17.48 -10.42
C ARG A 381 14.47 18.56 -11.49
N PHE A 382 13.94 19.74 -11.19
CA PHE A 382 14.14 20.95 -11.98
C PHE A 382 15.10 21.88 -11.27
N ALA A 383 16.21 22.23 -11.92
CA ALA A 383 17.10 23.29 -11.47
C ALA A 383 16.55 24.64 -11.96
N ILE A 384 16.02 25.46 -11.06
CA ILE A 384 15.45 26.76 -11.39
C ILE A 384 16.53 27.83 -11.24
N GLY A 385 16.98 28.38 -12.35
CA GLY A 385 17.94 29.48 -12.40
C GLY A 385 17.26 30.85 -12.51
N PRO A 386 18.00 31.88 -12.96
CA PRO A 386 17.42 33.17 -13.33
C PRO A 386 16.26 33.01 -14.33
N ALA A 387 15.39 34.01 -14.43
CA ALA A 387 14.21 34.01 -15.30
C ALA A 387 14.41 33.27 -16.64
N GLY A 388 13.60 32.23 -16.87
CA GLY A 388 13.61 31.42 -18.08
C GLY A 388 14.71 30.34 -18.17
N ALA A 389 15.68 30.31 -17.25
CA ALA A 389 16.74 29.30 -17.22
C ALA A 389 16.34 28.11 -16.35
N THR A 390 16.10 26.96 -16.97
CA THR A 390 15.75 25.71 -16.31
C THR A 390 15.97 24.54 -17.26
N ASN A 391 16.09 23.32 -16.73
CA ASN A 391 15.89 22.11 -17.54
C ASN A 391 14.39 21.87 -17.77
N ALA A 392 14.04 21.15 -18.84
CA ALA A 392 12.65 21.00 -19.25
C ALA A 392 12.31 19.61 -19.80
N ILE A 393 11.03 19.24 -19.69
CA ILE A 393 10.42 18.11 -20.40
C ILE A 393 9.73 18.66 -21.65
N THR A 394 10.34 18.43 -22.81
CA THR A 394 9.95 19.03 -24.08
C THR A 394 9.57 17.98 -25.12
N GLY A 395 9.01 18.42 -26.26
CA GLY A 395 8.78 17.57 -27.42
C GLY A 395 7.39 17.70 -28.02
N SER A 396 7.27 18.55 -29.05
CA SER A 396 5.99 18.82 -29.72
C SER A 396 5.41 17.63 -30.49
N THR A 397 6.23 16.60 -30.75
CA THR A 397 5.83 15.36 -31.42
C THR A 397 5.62 14.19 -30.46
N ALA A 398 5.72 14.44 -29.14
CA ALA A 398 5.44 13.44 -28.12
C ALA A 398 4.06 12.80 -28.34
N ARG A 399 4.02 11.48 -28.27
CA ARG A 399 2.79 10.68 -28.41
C ARG A 399 2.11 10.43 -27.08
N ALA A 400 2.87 10.47 -25.98
CA ALA A 400 2.37 10.47 -24.61
C ALA A 400 3.46 11.00 -23.68
N THR A 401 3.07 11.84 -22.73
CA THR A 401 3.93 12.30 -21.63
C THR A 401 3.15 12.15 -20.33
N ALA A 402 3.35 11.05 -19.62
CA ALA A 402 2.63 10.77 -18.38
C ALA A 402 3.46 11.24 -17.18
N LEU A 403 2.90 12.13 -16.36
CA LEU A 403 3.56 12.69 -15.19
C LEU A 403 2.77 12.29 -13.95
N ASN A 404 3.15 11.17 -13.35
CA ASN A 404 2.46 10.57 -12.21
C ASN A 404 3.24 10.69 -10.89
N GLY A 405 4.52 11.07 -10.97
CA GLY A 405 5.41 11.24 -9.82
C GLY A 405 5.50 12.67 -9.29
N VAL A 406 6.60 12.96 -8.61
CA VAL A 406 6.85 14.22 -7.89
C VAL A 406 7.81 15.12 -8.67
N PHE A 407 7.47 16.39 -8.83
CA PHE A 407 8.41 17.42 -9.25
C PHE A 407 9.17 17.97 -8.05
N ASP A 408 10.50 17.89 -8.10
CA ASP A 408 11.41 18.46 -7.10
C ASP A 408 12.02 19.75 -7.66
N LEU A 409 11.58 20.92 -7.17
CA LEU A 409 12.02 22.21 -7.69
C LEU A 409 13.16 22.77 -6.84
N ASP A 410 14.37 22.81 -7.39
CA ASP A 410 15.50 23.50 -6.79
C ASP A 410 15.41 25.01 -7.08
N LEU A 411 14.87 25.74 -6.12
CA LEU A 411 14.65 27.19 -6.21
C LEU A 411 15.86 28.01 -5.73
N SER A 412 16.98 27.38 -5.38
CA SER A 412 18.12 28.06 -4.73
C SER A 412 18.79 29.14 -5.59
N GLN A 413 18.60 29.08 -6.92
CA GLN A 413 19.11 30.06 -7.89
C GLN A 413 17.98 30.83 -8.61
N ALA A 414 16.73 30.63 -8.19
CA ALA A 414 15.58 31.28 -8.80
C ALA A 414 15.57 32.78 -8.49
N THR A 415 15.22 33.60 -9.47
CA THR A 415 14.92 35.01 -9.24
C THR A 415 13.49 35.17 -8.70
N SER A 416 13.20 36.34 -8.11
CA SER A 416 11.89 36.64 -7.50
C SER A 416 11.26 37.92 -8.09
N SER A 417 11.61 38.26 -9.33
CA SER A 417 11.12 39.48 -9.97
C SER A 417 9.68 39.32 -10.45
N PRO A 418 8.93 40.44 -10.54
CA PRO A 418 7.66 40.47 -11.24
C PRO A 418 7.74 39.81 -12.62
N SER A 419 6.86 38.86 -12.91
CA SER A 419 6.75 38.19 -14.22
C SER A 419 7.86 37.18 -14.55
N ASP A 420 8.74 36.85 -13.61
CA ASP A 420 9.66 35.74 -13.82
C ASP A 420 8.87 34.44 -14.05
N SER A 421 9.26 33.71 -15.09
CA SER A 421 8.58 32.50 -15.53
C SER A 421 9.58 31.48 -16.06
N TRP A 422 9.34 30.20 -15.76
CA TRP A 422 10.10 29.06 -16.22
C TRP A 422 9.16 28.05 -16.85
N THR A 423 9.44 27.67 -18.09
CA THR A 423 8.65 26.68 -18.81
C THR A 423 9.23 25.30 -18.54
N LEU A 424 8.59 24.54 -17.64
CA LEU A 424 9.09 23.23 -17.20
C LEU A 424 8.64 22.11 -18.13
N VAL A 425 7.41 22.21 -18.66
CA VAL A 425 6.80 21.16 -19.48
C VAL A 425 6.17 21.76 -20.74
N THR A 426 6.63 21.32 -21.91
CA THR A 426 6.06 21.66 -23.24
C THR A 426 5.84 20.46 -24.13
N ALA A 427 6.09 19.25 -23.62
CA ALA A 427 5.84 18.03 -24.37
C ALA A 427 4.35 17.90 -24.73
N ALA A 428 4.08 17.44 -25.95
CA ALA A 428 2.72 17.18 -26.41
C ALA A 428 2.09 15.97 -25.69
N ASN A 429 0.76 15.90 -25.70
CA ASN A 429 -0.01 14.82 -25.08
C ASN A 429 0.41 14.57 -23.61
N THR A 430 0.63 15.66 -22.88
CA THR A 430 0.97 15.63 -21.46
C THR A 430 -0.27 15.38 -20.62
N SER A 431 -0.18 14.44 -19.69
CA SER A 431 -1.20 14.13 -18.70
C SER A 431 -0.56 14.06 -17.32
N TYR A 432 -1.23 14.64 -16.32
CA TYR A 432 -0.84 14.59 -14.93
C TYR A 432 -1.73 13.56 -14.21
N GLY A 433 -1.12 12.56 -13.58
CA GLY A 433 -1.85 11.51 -12.86
C GLY A 433 -2.39 12.00 -11.52
N SER A 434 -3.27 11.22 -10.89
CA SER A 434 -3.82 11.55 -9.55
C SER A 434 -2.75 11.60 -8.45
N GLY A 435 -1.65 10.86 -8.62
CA GLY A 435 -0.50 10.87 -7.71
C GLY A 435 0.51 12.01 -7.97
N PHE A 436 0.28 12.86 -8.98
CA PHE A 436 1.21 13.95 -9.30
C PHE A 436 1.29 14.98 -8.18
N GLN A 437 2.50 15.36 -7.80
CA GLN A 437 2.76 16.38 -6.79
C GLN A 437 3.94 17.28 -7.18
N VAL A 438 3.99 18.47 -6.58
CA VAL A 438 5.17 19.34 -6.59
C VAL A 438 5.66 19.44 -5.15
N ALA A 439 6.87 18.97 -4.89
CA ALA A 439 7.43 18.87 -3.55
C ALA A 439 7.49 20.25 -2.88
N GLY A 440 6.86 20.37 -1.71
CA GLY A 440 6.84 21.61 -0.92
C GLY A 440 5.77 22.64 -1.33
N PHE A 441 4.89 22.31 -2.29
CA PHE A 441 3.87 23.22 -2.79
C PHE A 441 2.46 22.69 -2.50
N GLU A 442 1.52 23.61 -2.21
CA GLU A 442 0.12 23.28 -1.97
C GLU A 442 -0.65 23.13 -3.29
N GLY A 443 -1.02 21.89 -3.61
CA GLY A 443 -1.71 21.50 -4.84
C GLY A 443 -3.23 21.62 -4.76
N TYR A 444 -3.82 22.37 -5.68
CA TYR A 444 -5.28 22.43 -5.85
C TYR A 444 -5.66 22.81 -7.28
N ALA A 445 -6.61 22.06 -7.85
CA ALA A 445 -7.19 22.29 -9.17
C ALA A 445 -6.16 22.49 -10.31
N GLY A 446 -5.09 21.69 -10.28
CA GLY A 446 -4.03 21.74 -11.30
C GLY A 446 -2.99 22.85 -11.10
N THR A 447 -3.02 23.53 -9.96
CA THR A 447 -2.05 24.55 -9.58
C THR A 447 -1.40 24.20 -8.24
N TRP A 448 -0.08 24.21 -8.18
CA TRP A 448 0.72 23.99 -6.98
C TRP A 448 1.42 25.29 -6.63
N SER A 449 1.25 25.80 -5.41
CA SER A 449 1.84 27.07 -4.99
C SER A 449 2.39 26.97 -3.56
N ASP A 450 3.60 27.48 -3.34
CA ASP A 450 4.19 27.66 -2.00
C ASP A 450 3.96 29.09 -1.45
N GLY A 451 3.26 29.93 -2.23
CA GLY A 451 3.02 31.35 -1.96
C GLY A 451 4.07 32.29 -2.54
N ALA A 452 5.25 31.82 -2.92
CA ALA A 452 6.28 32.59 -3.62
C ALA A 452 6.35 32.24 -5.12
N TYR A 453 6.16 30.97 -5.43
CA TYR A 453 6.14 30.39 -6.77
C TYR A 453 4.88 29.55 -6.97
N SER A 454 4.40 29.49 -8.20
CA SER A 454 3.21 28.72 -8.57
C SER A 454 3.45 27.97 -9.88
N PHE A 455 3.29 26.64 -9.86
CA PHE A 455 3.31 25.76 -11.01
C PHE A 455 1.89 25.47 -11.48
N ASN A 456 1.63 25.67 -12.77
CA ASN A 456 0.32 25.43 -13.37
C ASN A 456 0.40 24.32 -14.43
N GLN A 457 -0.35 23.24 -14.24
CA GLN A 457 -0.33 22.07 -15.14
C GLN A 457 -0.86 22.37 -16.55
N ALA A 458 -1.77 23.34 -16.68
CA ALA A 458 -2.36 23.68 -17.97
C ALA A 458 -1.36 24.40 -18.89
N THR A 459 -0.43 25.15 -18.30
CA THR A 459 0.63 25.86 -19.04
C THR A 459 1.98 25.14 -19.00
N GLY A 460 2.17 24.22 -18.03
CA GLY A 460 3.45 23.57 -17.76
C GLY A 460 4.51 24.54 -17.23
N ALA A 461 4.11 25.71 -16.72
CA ALA A 461 5.00 26.78 -16.31
C ALA A 461 4.99 26.99 -14.79
N LEU A 462 6.18 27.32 -14.26
CA LEU A 462 6.39 27.89 -12.94
C LEU A 462 6.47 29.41 -13.08
N THR A 463 5.78 30.16 -12.23
CA THR A 463 5.80 31.63 -12.21
C THR A 463 5.96 32.16 -10.80
N THR A 464 6.50 33.37 -10.65
CA THR A 464 6.45 34.07 -9.35
C THR A 464 5.03 34.47 -8.98
N VAL A 465 4.71 34.42 -7.69
CA VAL A 465 3.42 34.83 -7.12
C VAL A 465 3.50 36.27 -6.61
N ASN A 466 2.45 37.05 -6.83
CA ASN A 466 2.38 38.42 -6.35
C ASN A 466 2.26 38.44 -4.82
N ALA A 467 3.26 39.00 -4.14
CA ALA A 467 3.28 39.10 -2.68
C ALA A 467 3.17 40.54 -2.19
N TRP A 468 2.49 40.76 -1.07
CA TRP A 468 2.49 42.05 -0.38
C TRP A 468 3.88 42.33 0.17
N GLY A 469 4.52 43.38 -0.32
CA GLY A 469 5.94 43.67 -0.08
C GLY A 469 6.21 44.72 0.99
N VAL A 470 5.19 45.23 1.69
CA VAL A 470 5.32 46.33 2.66
C VAL A 470 5.07 45.83 4.09
N ASP A 471 5.93 46.28 5.02
CA ASP A 471 5.74 46.13 6.46
C ASP A 471 4.67 47.12 6.98
N GLY A 472 3.41 46.84 6.67
CA GLY A 472 2.27 47.68 7.02
C GLY A 472 1.10 47.58 6.03
N GLY A 473 0.06 48.36 6.28
CA GLY A 473 -1.13 48.44 5.44
C GLY A 473 -0.99 49.34 4.21
N GLY A 474 -2.04 49.44 3.40
CA GLY A 474 -2.07 50.27 2.19
C GLY A 474 -3.24 49.96 1.28
N ALA A 475 -3.38 50.68 0.17
CA ALA A 475 -4.37 50.38 -0.87
C ALA A 475 -3.94 49.17 -1.69
N TRP A 476 -4.86 48.24 -1.98
CA TRP A 476 -4.60 47.09 -2.84
C TRP A 476 -4.15 47.52 -4.23
N SER A 477 -4.80 48.55 -4.79
CA SER A 477 -4.49 49.09 -6.13
C SER A 477 -3.11 49.73 -6.26
N ASN A 478 -2.37 49.94 -5.17
CA ASN A 478 -1.04 50.53 -5.21
C ASN A 478 0.00 49.50 -5.67
N ALA A 479 0.48 49.63 -6.91
CA ALA A 479 1.52 48.75 -7.46
C ALA A 479 2.81 48.71 -6.63
N GLY A 480 3.16 49.81 -5.94
CA GLY A 480 4.35 49.86 -5.08
C GLY A 480 4.24 49.03 -3.80
N SER A 481 3.05 48.53 -3.47
CA SER A 481 2.83 47.66 -2.31
C SER A 481 3.03 46.17 -2.62
N TRP A 482 3.17 45.80 -3.90
CA TRP A 482 3.29 44.42 -4.35
C TRP A 482 4.68 44.15 -4.94
N THR A 483 5.20 42.95 -4.70
CA THR A 483 6.50 42.51 -5.27
C THR A 483 6.45 42.36 -6.78
N ALA A 484 5.28 42.06 -7.35
CA ALA A 484 5.13 41.65 -8.74
C ALA A 484 3.96 42.32 -9.49
N GLY A 485 3.56 43.52 -9.06
CA GLY A 485 2.41 44.25 -9.60
C GLY A 485 1.10 43.87 -8.93
N VAL A 486 0.03 44.60 -9.23
CA VAL A 486 -1.26 44.43 -8.54
C VAL A 486 -2.01 43.20 -9.04
N PRO A 487 -2.33 42.20 -8.19
CA PRO A 487 -3.14 41.06 -8.57
C PRO A 487 -4.63 41.47 -8.59
N ASN A 488 -5.20 41.71 -9.79
CA ASN A 488 -6.60 42.15 -9.93
C ASN A 488 -7.54 41.15 -10.63
N ALA A 489 -7.02 40.17 -11.39
CA ALA A 489 -7.86 39.28 -12.22
C ALA A 489 -7.32 37.84 -12.32
N GLY A 490 -8.00 36.91 -11.67
CA GLY A 490 -7.88 35.45 -11.87
C GLY A 490 -6.57 34.81 -11.38
N GLY A 491 -5.77 35.54 -10.61
CA GLY A 491 -4.45 35.10 -10.14
C GLY A 491 -4.37 34.84 -8.64
N GLU A 492 -3.14 34.65 -8.17
CA GLU A 492 -2.81 34.42 -6.77
C GLU A 492 -2.28 35.70 -6.10
N ALA A 493 -2.63 35.90 -4.83
CA ALA A 493 -2.08 36.95 -3.97
C ALA A 493 -1.55 36.36 -2.66
N THR A 494 -0.32 36.72 -2.29
CA THR A 494 0.33 36.22 -1.08
C THR A 494 0.60 37.34 -0.06
N PHE A 495 0.18 37.10 1.17
CA PHE A 495 0.49 37.89 2.36
C PHE A 495 1.57 37.16 3.15
N GLY A 496 2.82 37.39 2.75
CA GLY A 496 3.99 36.66 3.22
C GLY A 496 4.76 37.38 4.34
N PRO A 497 6.08 37.13 4.49
CA PRO A 497 6.86 37.53 5.66
C PRO A 497 7.18 39.04 5.76
N ALA A 498 6.72 39.87 4.82
CA ALA A 498 7.03 41.30 4.79
C ALA A 498 6.49 42.06 6.02
N LEU A 499 5.38 41.62 6.61
CA LEU A 499 4.81 42.24 7.80
C LEU A 499 5.51 41.77 9.08
N GLY A 500 6.05 42.72 9.83
CA GLY A 500 6.57 42.53 11.17
C GLY A 500 5.51 42.76 12.26
N ALA A 501 5.79 42.24 13.46
CA ALA A 501 4.87 42.31 14.59
C ALA A 501 4.52 43.74 15.04
N ALA A 502 5.42 44.71 14.84
CA ALA A 502 5.22 46.10 15.25
C ALA A 502 4.11 46.83 14.46
N ASN A 503 3.82 46.36 13.24
CA ASN A 503 2.85 46.97 12.33
C ASN A 503 1.60 46.10 12.12
N ALA A 504 1.45 45.03 12.90
CA ALA A 504 0.31 44.12 12.84
C ALA A 504 -0.83 44.58 13.80
N PRO A 505 -2.12 44.41 13.43
CA PRO A 505 -2.59 43.93 12.13
C PRO A 505 -2.41 44.98 11.02
N ALA A 506 -1.87 44.58 9.87
CA ALA A 506 -1.76 45.45 8.71
C ALA A 506 -3.07 45.47 7.92
N THR A 507 -3.66 46.65 7.75
CA THR A 507 -4.91 46.81 6.99
C THR A 507 -4.62 47.09 5.52
N VAL A 508 -4.99 46.15 4.65
CA VAL A 508 -4.92 46.27 3.19
C VAL A 508 -6.32 46.62 2.68
N ALA A 509 -6.45 47.81 2.09
CA ALA A 509 -7.73 48.31 1.61
C ALA A 509 -8.04 47.80 0.20
N ILE A 510 -9.07 46.97 0.05
CA ILE A 510 -9.71 46.59 -1.20
C ILE A 510 -10.48 47.82 -1.72
N ASP A 511 -9.75 48.71 -2.37
CA ASP A 511 -10.21 50.00 -2.88
C ASP A 511 -10.76 49.92 -4.31
N THR A 512 -10.54 48.79 -4.98
CA THR A 512 -11.12 48.42 -6.28
C THR A 512 -11.59 46.95 -6.23
N PRO A 513 -12.61 46.53 -7.01
CA PRO A 513 -12.98 45.12 -7.07
C PRO A 513 -11.82 44.25 -7.54
N VAL A 514 -11.61 43.10 -6.88
CA VAL A 514 -10.55 42.15 -7.22
C VAL A 514 -11.14 40.78 -7.49
N MET A 515 -10.56 40.02 -8.42
CA MET A 515 -10.97 38.65 -8.71
C MET A 515 -9.79 37.70 -8.49
N MET A 516 -9.89 36.77 -7.53
CA MET A 516 -8.78 35.90 -7.10
C MET A 516 -9.13 34.42 -7.27
N SER A 517 -8.14 33.63 -7.70
CA SER A 517 -8.20 32.16 -7.63
C SER A 517 -7.52 31.62 -6.38
N ARG A 518 -6.56 32.36 -5.81
CA ARG A 518 -5.91 31.96 -4.56
C ARG A 518 -5.52 33.16 -3.70
N ILE A 519 -5.75 33.05 -2.40
CA ILE A 519 -5.22 34.00 -1.40
C ILE A 519 -4.42 33.20 -0.38
N ASN A 520 -3.13 33.50 -0.26
CA ASN A 520 -2.23 32.83 0.67
C ASN A 520 -1.89 33.77 1.84
N PHE A 521 -2.23 33.40 3.06
CA PHE A 521 -1.71 33.99 4.27
C PHE A 521 -0.58 33.09 4.81
N ASN A 522 0.65 33.57 4.69
CA ASN A 522 1.85 32.87 5.13
C ASN A 522 2.68 33.80 6.03
N ASN A 523 2.08 34.21 7.15
CA ASN A 523 2.74 35.04 8.15
C ASN A 523 2.03 34.89 9.50
N ALA A 524 2.79 34.74 10.59
CA ALA A 524 2.22 34.68 11.93
C ALA A 524 1.55 36.01 12.34
N ASN A 525 1.95 37.13 11.72
CA ASN A 525 1.41 38.46 11.97
C ASN A 525 0.14 38.70 11.13
N ALA A 526 -0.87 39.27 11.78
CA ALA A 526 -2.20 39.42 11.21
C ALA A 526 -2.24 40.41 10.03
N TYR A 527 -2.86 39.97 8.93
CA TYR A 527 -3.28 40.84 7.83
C TYR A 527 -4.80 41.00 7.87
N LYS A 528 -5.29 42.20 7.58
CA LYS A 528 -6.71 42.53 7.48
C LYS A 528 -7.01 43.06 6.08
N LEU A 529 -7.74 42.30 5.27
CA LEU A 529 -8.24 42.77 3.97
C LEU A 529 -9.57 43.49 4.21
N SER A 530 -9.65 44.79 3.98
CA SER A 530 -10.84 45.59 4.33
C SER A 530 -11.27 46.48 3.17
N GLY A 531 -12.52 46.93 3.12
CA GLY A 531 -12.97 47.86 2.07
C GLY A 531 -14.39 47.56 1.65
N ALA A 532 -15.01 48.50 0.93
CA ALA A 532 -16.37 48.34 0.43
C ALA A 532 -16.45 47.55 -0.88
N GLN A 533 -15.32 47.39 -1.59
CA GLN A 533 -15.27 46.64 -2.84
C GLN A 533 -15.12 45.14 -2.58
N PRO A 534 -15.73 44.27 -3.39
CA PRO A 534 -15.71 42.84 -3.13
C PRO A 534 -14.40 42.18 -3.58
N ILE A 535 -14.05 41.10 -2.89
CA ILE A 535 -13.13 40.05 -3.36
C ILE A 535 -13.98 38.98 -4.03
N THR A 536 -13.92 38.90 -5.36
CA THR A 536 -14.63 37.87 -6.13
C THR A 536 -13.77 36.62 -6.23
N LEU A 537 -14.22 35.51 -5.68
CA LEU A 537 -13.57 34.21 -5.86
C LEU A 537 -13.95 33.65 -7.24
N SER A 538 -12.95 33.17 -7.98
CA SER A 538 -13.13 32.68 -9.35
C SER A 538 -12.40 31.36 -9.61
N GLY A 539 -13.07 30.46 -10.33
CA GLY A 539 -12.58 29.11 -10.59
C GLY A 539 -12.57 28.27 -9.31
N ALA A 540 -11.66 27.30 -9.23
CA ALA A 540 -11.46 26.55 -8.00
C ALA A 540 -10.70 27.42 -6.97
N ALA A 541 -11.43 28.32 -6.33
CA ALA A 541 -10.86 29.32 -5.44
C ALA A 541 -10.40 28.70 -4.11
N LEU A 542 -9.19 29.05 -3.69
CA LEU A 542 -8.57 28.55 -2.46
C LEU A 542 -8.07 29.69 -1.59
N VAL A 543 -8.43 29.67 -0.31
CA VAL A 543 -7.81 30.48 0.73
C VAL A 543 -6.92 29.56 1.56
N VAL A 544 -5.65 29.91 1.69
CA VAL A 544 -4.69 29.15 2.52
C VAL A 544 -4.25 30.05 3.65
N ALA A 545 -4.45 29.63 4.90
CA ALA A 545 -3.83 30.26 6.06
C ALA A 545 -2.88 29.27 6.72
N MET A 546 -1.58 29.40 6.45
CA MET A 546 -0.59 28.44 6.96
C MET A 546 -0.42 28.57 8.49
N ASN A 547 -0.42 29.80 9.00
CA ASN A 547 -0.33 30.14 10.42
C ASN A 547 -0.98 31.51 10.66
N GLY A 548 -0.94 32.00 11.90
CA GLY A 548 -1.46 33.32 12.24
C GLY A 548 -2.98 33.40 12.28
N SER A 549 -3.50 34.59 12.58
CA SER A 549 -4.92 34.90 12.58
C SER A 549 -5.17 36.12 11.70
N HIS A 550 -5.77 35.90 10.54
CA HIS A 550 -6.01 36.90 9.50
C HIS A 550 -7.49 37.24 9.43
N GLU A 551 -7.81 38.40 8.85
CA GLU A 551 -9.19 38.86 8.71
C GLU A 551 -9.48 39.29 7.26
N ILE A 552 -10.59 38.79 6.70
CA ILE A 552 -11.21 39.31 5.49
C ILE A 552 -12.47 40.07 5.91
N ALA A 553 -12.30 41.38 6.01
CA ALA A 553 -13.32 42.38 6.31
C ALA A 553 -13.94 43.04 5.07
N ALA A 554 -13.47 42.68 3.86
CA ALA A 554 -14.13 43.04 2.61
C ALA A 554 -15.14 41.94 2.21
N PRO A 555 -16.26 42.27 1.55
CA PRO A 555 -17.21 41.26 1.09
C PRO A 555 -16.57 40.25 0.14
N VAL A 556 -16.74 38.96 0.41
CA VAL A 556 -16.41 37.87 -0.53
C VAL A 556 -17.62 37.57 -1.39
N ALA A 557 -17.44 37.52 -2.70
CA ALA A 557 -18.52 37.34 -3.69
C ALA A 557 -18.11 36.32 -4.77
N GLY A 558 -19.06 35.92 -5.61
CA GLY A 558 -18.80 35.04 -6.76
C GLY A 558 -19.77 33.88 -6.88
N VAL A 559 -19.64 33.11 -7.97
CA VAL A 559 -20.37 31.85 -8.13
C VAL A 559 -19.62 30.67 -7.52
N ASP A 560 -18.29 30.79 -7.44
CA ASP A 560 -17.44 29.78 -6.84
C ASP A 560 -17.50 29.85 -5.30
N GLY A 561 -17.21 28.72 -4.67
CA GLY A 561 -17.20 28.57 -3.23
C GLY A 561 -15.94 29.13 -2.55
N LEU A 562 -15.91 29.04 -1.23
CA LEU A 562 -14.72 29.31 -0.42
C LEU A 562 -14.16 27.99 0.10
N ARG A 563 -12.94 27.64 -0.30
CA ARG A 563 -12.21 26.51 0.29
C ARG A 563 -11.07 27.02 1.18
N LEU A 564 -11.04 26.61 2.44
CA LEU A 564 -10.00 26.95 3.41
C LEU A 564 -9.06 25.76 3.64
N ARG A 565 -7.74 26.02 3.61
CA ARG A 565 -6.66 25.09 4.00
C ARG A 565 -5.62 25.77 4.87
N GLY A 566 -4.73 24.97 5.45
CA GLY A 566 -3.65 25.40 6.34
C GLY A 566 -4.08 25.45 7.81
N GLY A 567 -3.12 25.54 8.74
CA GLY A 567 -3.38 25.44 10.19
C GLY A 567 -3.78 26.74 10.88
N GLY A 568 -3.82 27.88 10.17
CA GLY A 568 -4.13 29.20 10.70
C GLY A 568 -5.62 29.51 10.80
N VAL A 569 -5.92 30.77 11.16
CA VAL A 569 -7.30 31.29 11.29
C VAL A 569 -7.57 32.32 10.21
N VAL A 570 -8.73 32.22 9.56
CA VAL A 570 -9.28 33.27 8.68
C VAL A 570 -10.62 33.72 9.26
N ALA A 571 -10.69 34.97 9.71
CA ALA A 571 -11.93 35.59 10.19
C ALA A 571 -12.65 36.34 9.06
N LEU A 572 -13.93 36.07 8.85
CA LEU A 572 -14.82 36.84 7.99
C LEU A 572 -15.64 37.81 8.86
N SER A 573 -15.60 39.10 8.55
CA SER A 573 -16.32 40.14 9.31
C SER A 573 -17.30 40.97 8.49
N ALA A 574 -17.30 40.82 7.18
CA ALA A 574 -18.28 41.40 6.26
C ALA A 574 -19.37 40.38 5.87
N ALA A 575 -20.49 40.92 5.38
CA ALA A 575 -21.51 40.11 4.71
C ALA A 575 -20.96 39.59 3.37
N ASN A 576 -20.99 38.27 3.20
CA ASN A 576 -20.50 37.56 2.03
C ASN A 576 -21.67 37.08 1.15
N THR A 577 -21.44 37.01 -0.16
CA THR A 577 -22.49 36.78 -1.18
C THR A 577 -22.09 35.74 -2.23
N TYR A 578 -21.03 34.98 -1.98
CA TYR A 578 -20.68 33.86 -2.85
C TYR A 578 -21.74 32.75 -2.76
N SER A 579 -21.96 32.03 -3.86
CA SER A 579 -23.05 31.04 -3.96
C SER A 579 -22.60 29.58 -3.97
N GLY A 580 -21.32 29.31 -4.26
CA GLY A 580 -20.75 27.98 -4.08
C GLY A 580 -20.50 27.65 -2.61
N ASP A 581 -20.14 26.39 -2.37
CA ASP A 581 -19.98 25.84 -1.03
C ASP A 581 -18.85 26.47 -0.22
N THR A 582 -18.99 26.47 1.10
CA THR A 582 -17.90 26.71 2.03
C THR A 582 -17.29 25.37 2.44
N GLN A 583 -16.03 25.12 2.11
CA GLN A 583 -15.31 23.90 2.47
C GLN A 583 -14.12 24.25 3.37
N ILE A 584 -14.10 23.72 4.58
CA ILE A 584 -13.03 23.94 5.56
C ILE A 584 -12.27 22.65 5.72
N ASP A 585 -11.17 22.48 5.00
CA ASP A 585 -10.38 21.24 5.03
C ASP A 585 -9.49 21.15 6.26
N ALA A 586 -8.98 22.29 6.72
CA ALA A 586 -8.07 22.42 7.85
C ALA A 586 -8.11 23.85 8.42
N GLY A 587 -7.58 24.01 9.64
CA GLY A 587 -7.51 25.31 10.30
C GLY A 587 -8.85 25.80 10.83
N THR A 588 -9.00 27.11 11.00
CA THR A 588 -10.24 27.71 11.52
C THR A 588 -10.79 28.78 10.58
N LEU A 589 -12.03 28.60 10.11
CA LEU A 589 -12.82 29.68 9.54
C LEU A 589 -13.66 30.30 10.65
N LYS A 590 -13.43 31.58 10.96
CA LYS A 590 -14.12 32.29 12.02
C LYS A 590 -15.10 33.32 11.47
N LEU A 591 -16.28 33.45 12.06
CA LEU A 591 -17.21 34.56 11.80
C LEU A 591 -17.23 35.51 12.99
N VAL A 592 -17.11 36.81 12.72
CA VAL A 592 -17.16 37.85 13.76
C VAL A 592 -18.02 39.03 13.34
N GLY A 593 -18.69 39.67 14.29
CA GLY A 593 -19.50 40.86 14.02
C GLY A 593 -20.61 40.58 13.00
N SER A 594 -20.54 41.21 11.82
CA SER A 594 -21.48 41.03 10.70
C SER A 594 -21.07 39.96 9.69
N GLY A 595 -20.07 39.13 10.00
CA GLY A 595 -19.60 38.06 9.13
C GLY A 595 -20.69 37.05 8.79
N THR A 596 -20.83 36.69 7.51
CA THR A 596 -21.72 35.62 7.05
C THR A 596 -20.97 34.57 6.23
N LEU A 597 -21.55 33.38 6.07
CA LEU A 597 -21.13 32.43 5.03
C LEU A 597 -21.81 32.78 3.69
N GLY A 598 -21.43 32.06 2.63
CA GLY A 598 -22.13 32.08 1.36
C GLY A 598 -23.45 31.31 1.42
N ALA A 599 -24.13 31.23 0.26
CA ALA A 599 -25.42 30.55 0.15
C ALA A 599 -25.32 29.03 -0.08
N GLY A 600 -24.16 28.53 -0.50
CA GLY A 600 -23.91 27.09 -0.71
C GLY A 600 -23.77 26.31 0.59
N ASP A 601 -23.60 24.99 0.46
CA ASP A 601 -23.46 24.11 1.62
C ASP A 601 -22.14 24.35 2.35
N VAL A 602 -22.09 23.94 3.61
CA VAL A 602 -20.93 24.13 4.48
C VAL A 602 -20.39 22.76 4.87
N GLN A 603 -19.14 22.47 4.55
CA GLN A 603 -18.47 21.24 4.96
C GLN A 603 -17.30 21.58 5.90
N VAL A 604 -17.29 20.94 7.07
CA VAL A 604 -16.18 21.02 8.04
C VAL A 604 -15.43 19.69 8.05
N GLY A 605 -14.18 19.71 7.61
CA GLY A 605 -13.30 18.56 7.53
C GLY A 605 -12.78 18.10 8.88
N THR A 606 -12.26 16.87 8.94
CA THR A 606 -11.63 16.29 10.14
C THR A 606 -10.48 17.17 10.62
N GLY A 607 -10.49 17.54 11.91
CA GLY A 607 -9.49 18.43 12.51
C GLY A 607 -9.66 19.91 12.16
N ALA A 608 -10.63 20.28 11.31
CA ALA A 608 -10.95 21.67 11.01
C ALA A 608 -11.98 22.25 11.97
N THR A 609 -12.05 23.59 12.04
CA THR A 609 -13.02 24.30 12.89
C THR A 609 -13.78 25.39 12.12
N LEU A 610 -15.11 25.40 12.28
CA LEU A 610 -15.94 26.57 12.01
C LEU A 610 -16.23 27.29 13.34
N ASP A 611 -15.69 28.49 13.53
CA ASP A 611 -15.88 29.28 14.75
C ASP A 611 -16.90 30.42 14.53
N VAL A 612 -18.12 30.23 15.03
CA VAL A 612 -19.22 31.20 15.01
C VAL A 612 -19.43 31.88 16.38
N SER A 613 -18.60 31.58 17.37
CA SER A 613 -18.71 32.13 18.73
C SER A 613 -18.51 33.65 18.79
N GLY A 614 -17.95 34.24 17.73
CA GLY A 614 -17.79 35.68 17.57
C GLY A 614 -19.03 36.43 17.08
N LEU A 615 -20.13 35.74 16.80
CA LEU A 615 -21.42 36.32 16.42
C LEU A 615 -22.24 36.71 17.66
N SER A 616 -23.08 37.75 17.54
CA SER A 616 -23.97 38.18 18.64
C SER A 616 -25.27 37.41 18.74
N SER A 617 -25.54 36.54 17.76
CA SER A 617 -26.69 35.64 17.68
C SER A 617 -26.22 34.34 17.03
N PRO A 618 -26.95 33.22 17.20
CA PRO A 618 -26.56 31.96 16.59
C PRO A 618 -26.41 32.09 15.07
N LEU A 619 -25.45 31.36 14.48
CA LEU A 619 -25.34 31.30 13.02
C LEU A 619 -26.64 30.72 12.45
N GLN A 620 -27.32 31.47 11.59
CA GLN A 620 -28.55 31.04 10.93
C GLN A 620 -28.21 30.39 9.59
N LEU A 621 -28.51 29.10 9.43
CA LEU A 621 -28.40 28.45 8.12
C LEU A 621 -29.52 28.94 7.19
N ALA A 622 -29.16 29.24 5.94
CA ALA A 622 -30.14 29.67 4.94
C ALA A 622 -31.03 28.50 4.49
N SER A 623 -32.22 28.79 3.97
CA SER A 623 -33.09 27.76 3.37
C SER A 623 -32.35 27.03 2.24
N GLY A 624 -32.31 25.71 2.30
CA GLY A 624 -31.59 24.84 1.36
C GLY A 624 -30.12 24.61 1.71
N GLN A 625 -29.59 25.26 2.76
CA GLN A 625 -28.21 25.13 3.18
C GLN A 625 -28.04 23.97 4.19
N THR A 626 -27.02 23.15 3.97
CA THR A 626 -26.62 22.07 4.87
C THR A 626 -25.26 22.37 5.50
N LEU A 627 -25.16 22.22 6.82
CA LEU A 627 -23.89 22.13 7.54
C LEU A 627 -23.53 20.66 7.73
N ASN A 628 -22.54 20.17 7.00
CA ASN A 628 -22.03 18.81 7.06
C ASN A 628 -20.72 18.74 7.88
N MET A 629 -20.74 17.99 8.96
CA MET A 629 -19.63 17.83 9.90
C MET A 629 -19.03 16.44 9.80
N LEU A 630 -17.80 16.34 9.29
CA LEU A 630 -17.09 15.06 9.30
C LEU A 630 -16.67 14.67 10.72
N SER A 631 -16.44 13.38 10.95
CA SER A 631 -15.89 12.89 12.21
C SER A 631 -14.59 13.62 12.57
N GLY A 632 -14.46 14.03 13.83
CA GLY A 632 -13.32 14.82 14.33
C GLY A 632 -13.31 16.30 13.91
N SER A 633 -14.36 16.81 13.26
CA SER A 633 -14.55 18.26 13.02
C SER A 633 -15.12 18.99 14.24
N ASN A 634 -14.93 20.30 14.32
CA ASN A 634 -15.48 21.13 15.39
C ASN A 634 -16.25 22.37 14.88
N VAL A 635 -17.36 22.69 15.53
CA VAL A 635 -18.08 23.95 15.38
C VAL A 635 -18.11 24.66 16.73
N ALA A 636 -17.46 25.82 16.83
CA ALA A 636 -17.43 26.62 18.04
C ALA A 636 -18.51 27.70 18.02
N GLY A 637 -19.40 27.71 19.03
CA GLY A 637 -20.54 28.64 19.09
C GLY A 637 -21.86 27.99 18.68
N GLU A 638 -22.95 28.75 18.76
CA GLU A 638 -24.31 28.26 18.55
C GLU A 638 -24.73 28.35 17.08
N VAL A 639 -25.35 27.29 16.56
CA VAL A 639 -25.88 27.23 15.18
C VAL A 639 -27.37 26.92 15.22
N ALA A 640 -28.12 27.54 14.32
CA ALA A 640 -29.54 27.27 14.17
C ALA A 640 -29.93 26.87 12.73
N ALA A 641 -30.66 25.77 12.62
CA ALA A 641 -31.26 25.29 11.39
C ALA A 641 -32.73 25.74 11.30
N GLY A 642 -33.07 26.54 10.29
CA GLY A 642 -34.44 26.94 9.95
C GLY A 642 -35.09 26.07 8.88
N ALA A 643 -36.28 26.47 8.43
CA ALA A 643 -37.03 25.77 7.38
C ALA A 643 -36.19 25.47 6.13
N GLY A 644 -36.13 24.20 5.75
CA GLY A 644 -35.40 23.72 4.56
C GLY A 644 -33.88 23.67 4.72
N SER A 645 -33.32 23.94 5.91
CA SER A 645 -31.89 23.81 6.21
C SER A 645 -31.60 22.61 7.09
N ALA A 646 -30.36 22.12 7.08
CA ALA A 646 -29.98 20.92 7.82
C ALA A 646 -28.61 21.04 8.49
N ILE A 647 -28.46 20.39 9.64
CA ILE A 647 -27.17 20.06 10.26
C ILE A 647 -27.03 18.55 10.17
N VAL A 648 -25.92 18.06 9.62
CA VAL A 648 -25.69 16.63 9.37
C VAL A 648 -24.28 16.20 9.75
N GLY A 649 -24.09 14.93 10.14
CA GLY A 649 -22.77 14.32 10.38
C GLY A 649 -22.50 13.96 11.83
N SER A 650 -21.22 13.89 12.21
CA SER A 650 -20.75 13.25 13.46
C SER A 650 -19.61 14.02 14.16
N GLY A 651 -19.58 15.35 13.99
CA GLY A 651 -18.55 16.20 14.61
C GLY A 651 -18.90 16.64 16.03
N VAL A 652 -18.23 17.69 16.50
CA VAL A 652 -18.46 18.27 17.84
C VAL A 652 -18.94 19.72 17.72
N PHE A 653 -20.01 20.07 18.41
CA PHE A 653 -20.37 21.45 18.71
C PHE A 653 -19.84 21.82 20.10
N SER A 654 -19.01 22.86 20.19
CA SER A 654 -18.61 23.43 21.49
C SER A 654 -19.68 24.39 22.05
N GLY A 655 -20.66 24.80 21.23
CA GLY A 655 -21.84 25.58 21.63
C GLY A 655 -23.12 24.75 21.64
N GLY A 656 -24.28 25.42 21.54
CA GLY A 656 -25.59 24.78 21.42
C GLY A 656 -26.08 24.63 19.97
N VAL A 657 -27.18 23.90 19.80
CA VAL A 657 -27.87 23.72 18.51
C VAL A 657 -29.35 24.04 18.66
N VAL A 658 -29.89 24.84 17.74
CA VAL A 658 -31.33 25.14 17.68
C VAL A 658 -31.90 24.67 16.35
N VAL A 659 -32.89 23.78 16.37
CA VAL A 659 -33.59 23.34 15.17
C VAL A 659 -35.00 23.91 15.21
N ARG A 660 -35.30 24.80 14.27
CA ARG A 660 -36.61 25.45 14.17
C ARG A 660 -37.57 24.67 13.30
N SER A 661 -38.83 25.09 13.29
CA SER A 661 -39.86 24.52 12.41
C SER A 661 -39.37 24.37 10.96
N GLY A 662 -39.40 23.13 10.46
CA GLY A 662 -38.97 22.75 9.11
C GLY A 662 -37.46 22.58 8.92
N GLY A 663 -36.64 22.77 9.97
CA GLY A 663 -35.21 22.47 9.98
C GLY A 663 -34.95 21.01 10.35
N THR A 664 -33.76 20.50 9.99
CA THR A 664 -33.36 19.12 10.28
C THR A 664 -32.02 19.06 11.02
N LEU A 665 -31.93 18.19 12.01
CA LEU A 665 -30.69 17.70 12.60
C LEU A 665 -30.57 16.20 12.29
N ARG A 666 -29.50 15.76 11.66
CA ARG A 666 -29.26 14.34 11.37
C ARG A 666 -27.90 13.92 11.88
N VAL A 667 -27.86 12.86 12.67
CA VAL A 667 -26.59 12.22 13.04
C VAL A 667 -26.21 11.31 11.88
N GLY A 668 -25.05 11.57 11.28
CA GLY A 668 -24.52 10.79 10.17
C GLY A 668 -25.32 10.71 8.88
N ALA A 669 -25.24 9.54 8.26
CA ALA A 669 -25.95 9.19 7.03
C ALA A 669 -27.47 9.09 7.27
N GLU A 670 -28.26 8.89 6.20
CA GLU A 670 -29.72 8.69 6.36
C GLU A 670 -30.02 7.42 7.16
N ALA A 671 -29.35 6.33 6.78
CA ALA A 671 -29.38 5.02 7.41
C ALA A 671 -27.94 4.59 7.71
N LEU A 672 -27.75 3.71 8.71
CA LEU A 672 -26.41 3.28 9.09
C LEU A 672 -25.69 2.60 7.91
N PRO A 673 -24.47 3.05 7.56
CA PRO A 673 -23.68 2.39 6.52
C PRO A 673 -23.26 0.98 6.97
N ILE A 674 -23.22 0.04 6.03
CA ILE A 674 -22.62 -1.28 6.27
C ILE A 674 -21.10 -1.12 6.24
N VAL A 675 -20.43 -1.43 7.35
CA VAL A 675 -18.97 -1.36 7.49
C VAL A 675 -18.32 -2.70 7.18
N ALA A 676 -18.94 -3.80 7.60
CA ALA A 676 -18.49 -5.15 7.27
C ALA A 676 -19.67 -6.12 7.22
N GLN A 677 -19.48 -7.25 6.52
CA GLN A 677 -20.45 -8.34 6.47
C GLN A 677 -19.71 -9.67 6.68
N ALA A 678 -20.30 -10.55 7.48
CA ALA A 678 -19.78 -11.89 7.70
C ALA A 678 -19.75 -12.70 6.40
N SER A 679 -18.55 -13.13 6.03
CA SER A 679 -18.30 -14.06 4.95
C SER A 679 -18.35 -15.47 5.51
N LEU A 680 -19.24 -16.32 4.96
CA LEU A 680 -19.21 -17.75 5.26
C LEU A 680 -17.95 -18.32 4.62
N ILE A 681 -17.03 -18.83 5.44
CA ILE A 681 -15.88 -19.61 4.96
C ILE A 681 -16.39 -21.00 4.60
N ASP A 682 -16.96 -21.72 5.57
CA ASP A 682 -17.49 -23.06 5.35
C ASP A 682 -18.51 -23.46 6.42
N ASN A 683 -19.59 -24.14 6.01
CA ASN A 683 -20.57 -24.79 6.89
C ASN A 683 -20.67 -26.29 6.64
N PHE A 684 -19.74 -26.84 5.84
CA PHE A 684 -19.56 -28.25 5.54
C PHE A 684 -20.72 -28.98 4.86
N ASN A 685 -21.87 -28.33 4.67
CA ASN A 685 -23.10 -28.90 4.14
C ASN A 685 -23.05 -29.21 2.65
N SER A 686 -22.08 -28.64 1.93
CA SER A 686 -21.85 -28.88 0.51
C SER A 686 -21.13 -30.20 0.25
N TYR A 687 -20.51 -30.80 1.26
CA TYR A 687 -19.70 -32.00 1.14
C TYR A 687 -20.50 -33.29 1.31
N THR A 688 -19.83 -34.41 1.05
CA THR A 688 -20.39 -35.75 1.34
C THR A 688 -19.83 -36.28 2.65
N ILE A 689 -20.65 -37.02 3.41
CA ILE A 689 -20.17 -37.71 4.61
C ILE A 689 -19.04 -38.67 4.22
N GLY A 690 -17.87 -38.52 4.83
CA GLY A 690 -16.68 -39.26 4.43
C GLY A 690 -15.41 -38.77 5.08
N ASN A 691 -14.29 -39.39 4.70
CA ASN A 691 -12.97 -39.05 5.21
C ASN A 691 -12.38 -37.83 4.48
N VAL A 692 -11.70 -36.97 5.23
CA VAL A 692 -10.82 -35.93 4.71
C VAL A 692 -9.40 -36.50 4.60
N GLY A 693 -8.83 -36.54 3.39
CA GLY A 693 -7.56 -37.22 3.09
C GLY A 693 -6.48 -36.31 2.50
N ALA A 694 -5.26 -36.84 2.34
CA ALA A 694 -4.19 -36.19 1.58
C ALA A 694 -4.42 -36.43 0.07
N HIS A 695 -4.81 -35.39 -0.67
CA HIS A 695 -5.13 -35.34 -2.10
C HIS A 695 -4.94 -36.65 -2.93
N SER A 696 -6.02 -37.44 -3.04
CA SER A 696 -6.28 -38.35 -4.18
C SER A 696 -7.75 -38.80 -4.17
N SER A 697 -8.24 -39.33 -5.30
CA SER A 697 -9.65 -39.67 -5.54
C SER A 697 -10.34 -40.39 -4.37
N GLY A 698 -11.38 -39.78 -3.80
CA GLY A 698 -12.14 -40.32 -2.65
C GLY A 698 -12.20 -39.44 -1.41
N ASP A 699 -11.57 -38.26 -1.45
CA ASP A 699 -11.66 -37.21 -0.41
C ASP A 699 -13.05 -36.54 -0.35
N ALA A 700 -13.57 -36.35 0.86
CA ALA A 700 -14.94 -35.84 1.10
C ALA A 700 -15.13 -34.36 0.73
N THR A 701 -14.06 -33.56 0.81
CA THR A 701 -14.09 -32.11 0.57
C THR A 701 -13.55 -31.72 -0.81
N GLY A 702 -13.06 -32.69 -1.59
CA GLY A 702 -12.51 -32.44 -2.92
C GLY A 702 -11.23 -31.58 -2.91
N GLY A 703 -10.50 -31.57 -1.80
CA GLY A 703 -9.28 -30.77 -1.62
C GLY A 703 -9.49 -29.34 -1.14
N VAL A 704 -10.70 -28.95 -0.74
CA VAL A 704 -10.91 -27.66 -0.04
C VAL A 704 -10.31 -27.73 1.37
N TRP A 705 -10.44 -28.88 2.02
CA TRP A 705 -9.77 -29.16 3.28
C TRP A 705 -8.81 -30.33 3.11
N ASP A 706 -7.56 -30.12 3.48
CA ASP A 706 -6.51 -31.13 3.43
C ASP A 706 -6.39 -31.86 4.77
N GLY A 707 -6.31 -33.18 4.71
CA GLY A 707 -6.09 -33.99 5.91
C GLY A 707 -4.71 -33.72 6.51
N VAL A 708 -4.65 -33.36 7.79
CA VAL A 708 -3.39 -33.26 8.55
C VAL A 708 -2.89 -34.68 8.83
N PHE A 709 -1.72 -35.03 8.26
CA PHE A 709 -1.02 -36.34 8.28
C PHE A 709 -0.98 -37.11 6.94
N ASP A 710 0.11 -37.85 6.66
CA ASP A 710 0.19 -38.75 5.48
C ASP A 710 -0.49 -40.09 5.80
N GLY A 711 -1.76 -40.23 5.42
CA GLY A 711 -2.58 -41.38 5.77
C GLY A 711 -4.01 -41.32 5.23
N THR A 712 -4.80 -42.36 5.52
CA THR A 712 -6.23 -42.40 5.22
C THR A 712 -7.05 -42.06 6.47
N ALA A 713 -8.11 -41.23 6.31
CA ALA A 713 -9.00 -40.76 7.38
C ALA A 713 -8.32 -39.89 8.45
N ASN A 714 -7.86 -38.70 8.05
CA ASN A 714 -7.18 -37.75 8.94
C ASN A 714 -8.18 -36.82 9.65
N GLY A 715 -9.21 -36.39 8.95
CA GLY A 715 -10.44 -35.79 9.48
C GLY A 715 -11.66 -36.46 8.87
N GLN A 716 -12.87 -36.09 9.29
CA GLN A 716 -14.11 -36.62 8.73
C GLN A 716 -15.19 -35.56 8.60
N ILE A 717 -15.91 -35.56 7.48
CA ILE A 717 -17.22 -34.89 7.38
C ILE A 717 -18.27 -35.83 7.97
N VAL A 718 -18.98 -35.38 9.00
CA VAL A 718 -19.96 -36.17 9.76
C VAL A 718 -21.32 -35.50 9.79
N GLY A 719 -22.38 -36.28 10.05
CA GLY A 719 -23.71 -35.73 10.28
C GLY A 719 -23.81 -35.06 11.65
N ALA A 720 -24.25 -33.81 11.66
CA ALA A 720 -24.45 -32.98 12.86
C ALA A 720 -25.93 -32.84 13.28
N GLY A 721 -26.84 -33.60 12.64
CA GLY A 721 -28.28 -33.60 12.92
C GLY A 721 -29.07 -32.66 11.98
N ARG A 722 -30.38 -32.95 11.78
CA ARG A 722 -31.31 -32.17 10.92
C ARG A 722 -30.84 -31.89 9.47
N GLY A 723 -29.99 -32.77 8.93
CA GLY A 723 -29.43 -32.59 7.58
C GLY A 723 -28.20 -31.69 7.53
N ASN A 724 -27.67 -31.27 8.68
CA ASN A 724 -26.44 -30.51 8.82
C ASN A 724 -25.21 -31.44 8.83
N LEU A 725 -24.08 -30.97 8.31
CA LEU A 725 -22.79 -31.64 8.31
C LEU A 725 -21.76 -30.80 9.08
N ALA A 726 -20.72 -31.43 9.60
CA ALA A 726 -19.63 -30.75 10.31
C ALA A 726 -18.30 -31.43 10.04
N LEU A 727 -17.20 -30.69 10.19
CA LEU A 727 -15.85 -31.25 10.16
C LEU A 727 -15.46 -31.75 11.54
N MET A 728 -15.07 -33.02 11.62
CA MET A 728 -14.64 -33.68 12.85
C MET A 728 -13.15 -34.00 12.80
N ALA A 729 -12.41 -33.57 13.82
CA ALA A 729 -11.07 -34.06 14.08
C ALA A 729 -11.13 -35.43 14.79
N VAL A 730 -10.28 -36.36 14.35
CA VAL A 730 -10.26 -37.75 14.83
C VAL A 730 -8.84 -38.12 15.26
N GLY A 731 -8.51 -37.80 16.50
CA GLY A 731 -7.22 -38.22 17.08
C GLY A 731 -7.16 -39.73 17.31
N VAL A 732 -5.94 -40.28 17.40
CA VAL A 732 -5.70 -41.71 17.61
C VAL A 732 -4.51 -41.89 18.57
N PRO A 733 -4.70 -42.43 19.79
CA PRO A 733 -3.65 -42.52 20.81
C PRO A 733 -2.51 -43.50 20.48
N SER A 734 -2.75 -44.49 19.59
CA SER A 734 -1.94 -45.71 19.52
C SER A 734 -0.77 -45.69 18.52
N GLN A 735 -0.43 -44.57 17.89
CA GLN A 735 0.73 -44.49 16.99
C GLN A 735 1.88 -43.75 17.69
N GLY A 736 2.85 -44.52 18.20
CA GLY A 736 4.00 -43.99 18.94
C GLY A 736 4.68 -42.79 18.25
N ASN A 737 4.97 -41.76 19.04
CA ASN A 737 5.45 -40.42 18.67
C ASN A 737 4.43 -39.50 17.95
N GLY A 738 3.29 -39.20 18.61
CA GLY A 738 2.69 -37.87 18.54
C GLY A 738 1.97 -37.44 17.26
N GLY A 739 1.40 -38.37 16.48
CA GLY A 739 0.67 -38.02 15.25
C GLY A 739 -0.63 -37.27 15.51
N TRP A 740 -0.64 -35.95 15.33
CA TRP A 740 -1.84 -35.12 15.31
C TRP A 740 -2.61 -35.31 14.01
N ARG A 741 -3.94 -35.45 14.10
CA ARG A 741 -4.83 -35.72 12.96
C ARG A 741 -5.98 -34.72 12.90
N GLY A 742 -6.34 -34.32 11.70
CA GLY A 742 -7.52 -33.48 11.49
C GLY A 742 -7.55 -32.95 10.07
N ALA A 743 -7.93 -31.70 9.90
CA ALA A 743 -7.92 -31.06 8.59
C ALA A 743 -7.54 -29.58 8.67
N ALA A 744 -6.96 -29.08 7.60
CA ALA A 744 -6.53 -27.70 7.42
C ALA A 744 -6.99 -27.17 6.06
N THR A 745 -7.17 -25.87 5.94
CA THR A 745 -7.52 -25.19 4.68
C THR A 745 -6.65 -23.97 4.47
N ASP A 746 -6.35 -23.69 3.20
CA ASP A 746 -5.73 -22.43 2.78
C ASP A 746 -6.83 -21.36 2.69
N LEU A 747 -6.77 -20.37 3.58
CA LEU A 747 -7.77 -19.30 3.65
C LEU A 747 -7.63 -18.33 2.47
N ALA A 748 -6.44 -18.19 1.89
CA ALA A 748 -6.20 -17.30 0.77
C ALA A 748 -6.69 -17.90 -0.55
N ASN A 749 -6.57 -19.22 -0.72
CA ASN A 749 -6.72 -19.86 -2.03
C ASN A 749 -7.86 -20.89 -2.16
N ALA A 750 -8.42 -21.42 -1.06
CA ALA A 750 -9.43 -22.49 -1.15
C ALA A 750 -10.86 -21.98 -1.37
N PHE A 751 -11.12 -20.70 -1.14
CA PHE A 751 -12.45 -20.09 -1.19
C PHE A 751 -12.56 -19.00 -2.28
N ALA A 752 -13.79 -18.57 -2.58
CA ALA A 752 -14.04 -17.60 -3.65
C ALA A 752 -13.50 -16.18 -3.37
N ALA A 753 -13.29 -15.85 -2.09
CA ALA A 753 -12.67 -14.62 -1.63
C ALA A 753 -11.54 -14.98 -0.66
N ASP A 754 -10.52 -14.13 -0.58
CA ASP A 754 -9.44 -14.27 0.39
C ASP A 754 -9.97 -14.13 1.82
N GLN A 755 -9.80 -15.18 2.60
CA GLN A 755 -10.23 -15.27 4.00
C GLN A 755 -9.05 -15.16 4.97
N SER A 756 -7.84 -14.87 4.49
CA SER A 756 -6.65 -14.70 5.35
C SER A 756 -6.71 -13.40 6.16
N LEU A 757 -5.81 -13.25 7.12
CA LEU A 757 -5.63 -12.00 7.87
C LEU A 757 -4.19 -11.51 7.68
N ALA A 758 -4.03 -10.37 7.02
CA ALA A 758 -2.71 -9.78 6.74
C ALA A 758 -2.05 -9.21 8.01
N ASP A 759 -0.73 -9.00 7.97
CA ASP A 759 -0.03 -8.26 9.03
C ASP A 759 -0.60 -6.84 9.20
N GLY A 760 -0.82 -6.43 10.45
CA GLY A 760 -1.38 -5.11 10.78
C GLY A 760 -2.91 -4.99 10.73
N ASP A 761 -3.62 -6.01 10.24
CA ASP A 761 -5.08 -6.02 10.17
C ASP A 761 -5.72 -6.68 11.40
N THR A 762 -7.01 -6.40 11.61
CA THR A 762 -7.87 -7.06 12.62
C THR A 762 -9.05 -7.75 11.95
N ALA A 763 -9.40 -8.96 12.39
CA ALA A 763 -10.59 -9.68 11.95
C ALA A 763 -11.17 -10.58 13.03
N THR A 764 -12.45 -10.89 12.92
CA THR A 764 -13.14 -11.86 13.78
C THR A 764 -13.47 -13.13 13.02
N TYR A 765 -13.05 -14.28 13.57
CA TYR A 765 -13.44 -15.60 13.09
C TYR A 765 -14.46 -16.22 14.03
N PHE A 766 -15.67 -16.44 13.54
CA PHE A 766 -16.73 -17.12 14.27
C PHE A 766 -16.80 -18.58 13.86
N LEU A 767 -17.00 -19.47 14.83
CA LEU A 767 -17.29 -20.88 14.58
C LEU A 767 -18.12 -21.49 15.72
N GLN A 768 -18.78 -22.60 15.42
CA GLN A 768 -19.37 -23.47 16.42
C GLN A 768 -18.44 -24.66 16.67
N VAL A 769 -18.19 -24.98 17.94
CA VAL A 769 -17.43 -26.16 18.35
C VAL A 769 -18.28 -27.10 19.20
N LYS A 770 -18.06 -28.40 19.08
CA LYS A 770 -18.76 -29.41 19.89
C LYS A 770 -17.85 -30.55 20.27
N ASN A 771 -17.79 -30.86 21.57
CA ASN A 771 -17.16 -32.06 22.09
C ASN A 771 -18.19 -33.21 22.14
N GLU A 772 -17.91 -34.35 21.52
CA GLU A 772 -18.86 -35.47 21.48
C GLU A 772 -18.92 -36.27 22.81
N GLY A 773 -17.99 -36.05 23.75
CA GLY A 773 -17.97 -36.76 25.03
C GLY A 773 -17.63 -38.25 24.93
N ASN A 774 -17.03 -38.69 23.83
CA ASN A 774 -16.79 -40.11 23.57
C ASN A 774 -15.55 -40.66 24.30
N ALA A 775 -14.53 -39.82 24.50
CA ALA A 775 -13.25 -40.19 25.11
C ALA A 775 -12.54 -38.93 25.64
N TYR A 776 -11.33 -39.09 26.17
CA TYR A 776 -10.49 -37.95 26.52
C TYR A 776 -10.11 -37.18 25.25
N THR A 777 -10.33 -35.87 25.26
CA THR A 777 -10.07 -34.97 24.13
C THR A 777 -8.83 -34.13 24.40
N ASP A 778 -7.99 -34.00 23.37
CA ASP A 778 -6.91 -33.02 23.26
C ASP A 778 -6.89 -32.55 21.80
N THR A 779 -7.56 -31.43 21.52
CA THR A 779 -7.75 -30.90 20.17
C THR A 779 -7.45 -29.42 20.13
N VAL A 780 -6.65 -29.00 19.16
CA VAL A 780 -6.28 -27.61 18.90
C VAL A 780 -6.96 -27.16 17.62
N PHE A 781 -7.42 -25.91 17.57
CA PHE A 781 -7.91 -25.29 16.35
C PHE A 781 -7.57 -23.80 16.32
N GLY A 782 -7.51 -23.22 15.12
CA GLY A 782 -7.27 -21.79 14.96
C GLY A 782 -6.44 -21.48 13.72
N LEU A 783 -5.66 -20.40 13.79
CA LEU A 783 -4.99 -19.79 12.64
C LEU A 783 -3.46 -19.97 12.69
N THR A 784 -2.87 -20.07 11.51
CA THR A 784 -1.42 -20.11 11.32
C THR A 784 -1.01 -19.44 10.00
N GLY A 785 0.28 -19.18 9.82
CA GLY A 785 0.79 -18.45 8.66
C GLY A 785 0.72 -19.18 7.31
N GLY A 786 0.35 -20.46 7.30
CA GLY A 786 0.10 -21.20 6.07
C GLY A 786 0.08 -22.71 6.30
N LEU A 787 -0.42 -23.46 5.30
CA LEU A 787 -0.55 -24.92 5.39
C LEU A 787 0.77 -25.65 5.67
N ALA A 788 1.90 -25.10 5.24
CA ALA A 788 3.22 -25.68 5.48
C ALA A 788 3.62 -25.72 6.97
N ASN A 789 2.99 -24.88 7.81
CA ASN A 789 3.24 -24.86 9.24
C ASN A 789 2.43 -25.93 9.99
N VAL A 790 1.35 -26.47 9.39
CA VAL A 790 0.52 -27.48 10.03
C VAL A 790 1.20 -28.85 9.87
N GLY A 791 1.97 -29.22 10.89
CA GLY A 791 2.77 -30.43 10.94
C GLY A 791 2.06 -31.60 11.61
N ILE A 792 2.73 -32.77 11.56
CA ILE A 792 2.21 -34.02 12.16
C ILE A 792 2.75 -34.30 13.55
N ASN A 793 3.82 -33.61 13.97
CA ASN A 793 4.62 -34.00 15.13
C ASN A 793 4.16 -33.30 16.42
N ASN A 794 3.71 -32.05 16.35
CA ASN A 794 3.29 -31.29 17.51
C ASN A 794 2.43 -30.07 17.15
N ALA A 795 1.10 -30.26 17.10
CA ALA A 795 0.17 -29.17 16.80
C ALA A 795 0.34 -27.95 17.72
N TRP A 796 0.81 -28.10 18.96
CA TRP A 796 1.05 -26.98 19.86
C TRP A 796 2.08 -25.95 19.35
N GLN A 797 2.90 -26.31 18.37
CA GLN A 797 3.89 -25.43 17.74
C GLN A 797 3.44 -24.85 16.41
N ASP A 798 2.30 -25.30 15.90
CA ASP A 798 1.91 -25.07 14.51
C ASP A 798 0.95 -23.88 14.35
N TYR A 799 0.42 -23.33 15.45
CA TYR A 799 -0.57 -22.24 15.45
C TYR A 799 -0.02 -20.95 16.08
N SER A 800 -0.46 -19.83 15.51
CA SER A 800 -0.33 -18.49 16.11
C SER A 800 -1.54 -18.19 17.01
N VAL A 801 -2.74 -18.45 16.51
CA VAL A 801 -4.00 -18.36 17.25
C VAL A 801 -4.42 -19.78 17.63
N MET A 802 -4.33 -20.12 18.93
CA MET A 802 -4.35 -21.50 19.39
C MET A 802 -5.33 -21.80 20.55
N PRO A 803 -6.65 -21.62 20.37
CA PRO A 803 -7.65 -22.28 21.20
C PRO A 803 -7.50 -23.81 21.21
N SER A 804 -7.88 -24.44 22.32
CA SER A 804 -7.90 -25.90 22.43
C SER A 804 -9.09 -26.40 23.24
N ILE A 805 -9.51 -27.64 22.99
CA ILE A 805 -10.50 -28.35 23.80
C ILE A 805 -9.79 -29.53 24.46
N VAL A 806 -9.76 -29.54 25.80
CA VAL A 806 -9.04 -30.55 26.57
C VAL A 806 -9.87 -31.05 27.74
N GLY A 807 -9.94 -32.37 27.93
CA GLY A 807 -10.50 -32.98 29.13
C GLY A 807 -11.18 -34.33 28.91
N SER A 808 -11.67 -34.92 30.00
CA SER A 808 -12.44 -36.17 29.97
C SER A 808 -13.91 -35.91 29.62
N PRO A 809 -14.67 -36.93 29.18
CA PRO A 809 -16.13 -36.81 29.01
C PRO A 809 -16.81 -36.21 30.26
N GLY A 810 -17.68 -35.24 30.05
CA GLY A 810 -18.38 -34.47 31.07
C GLY A 810 -17.54 -33.40 31.77
N ALA A 811 -16.27 -33.23 31.39
CA ALA A 811 -15.33 -32.28 32.01
C ALA A 811 -14.36 -31.63 31.00
N ALA A 812 -14.67 -31.68 29.70
CA ALA A 812 -13.88 -31.01 28.67
C ALA A 812 -14.09 -29.49 28.74
N ALA A 813 -13.03 -28.71 28.54
CA ALA A 813 -13.11 -27.25 28.53
C ALA A 813 -12.46 -26.66 27.27
N LEU A 814 -13.04 -25.58 26.77
CA LEU A 814 -12.36 -24.67 25.84
C LEU A 814 -11.29 -23.91 26.61
N ARG A 815 -10.08 -23.88 26.07
CA ARG A 815 -8.88 -23.31 26.68
C ARG A 815 -8.18 -22.38 25.71
N LEU A 816 -7.50 -21.38 26.26
CA LEU A 816 -6.53 -20.57 25.55
C LEU A 816 -5.22 -20.52 26.34
N ASN A 817 -4.10 -20.85 25.68
CA ASN A 817 -2.76 -20.87 26.28
C ASN A 817 -2.68 -21.61 27.65
N GLY A 818 -3.43 -22.71 27.78
CA GLY A 818 -3.46 -23.55 29.00
C GLY A 818 -4.46 -23.12 30.08
N THR A 819 -5.21 -22.03 29.89
CA THR A 819 -6.24 -21.55 30.82
C THR A 819 -7.63 -22.01 30.39
N ASP A 820 -8.41 -22.57 31.31
CA ASP A 820 -9.83 -22.92 31.08
C ASP A 820 -10.68 -21.65 30.93
N LEU A 821 -11.39 -21.52 29.82
CA LEU A 821 -12.32 -20.40 29.53
C LEU A 821 -13.76 -20.77 29.86
N VAL A 822 -14.24 -21.89 29.29
CA VAL A 822 -15.59 -22.40 29.51
C VAL A 822 -15.61 -23.94 29.47
N THR A 823 -16.36 -24.56 30.37
CA THR A 823 -16.61 -26.01 30.35
C THR A 823 -17.66 -26.33 29.29
N LEU A 824 -17.36 -27.29 28.42
CA LEU A 824 -18.27 -27.72 27.35
C LEU A 824 -19.20 -28.82 27.86
N THR A 825 -20.49 -28.71 27.51
CA THR A 825 -21.44 -29.82 27.67
C THR A 825 -21.27 -30.80 26.50
N ASP A 826 -21.09 -32.08 26.82
CA ASP A 826 -20.95 -33.12 25.79
C ASP A 826 -22.18 -33.17 24.87
N GLY A 827 -21.93 -33.13 23.56
CA GLY A 827 -22.95 -33.20 22.52
C GLY A 827 -23.66 -31.87 22.21
N GLU A 828 -23.33 -30.77 22.92
CA GLU A 828 -23.89 -29.44 22.65
C GLU A 828 -22.92 -28.54 21.88
N TRP A 829 -23.48 -27.65 21.05
CA TRP A 829 -22.70 -26.67 20.31
C TRP A 829 -22.36 -25.46 21.18
N GLN A 830 -21.12 -25.00 21.09
CA GLN A 830 -20.61 -23.80 21.70
C GLN A 830 -20.21 -22.81 20.60
N ASN A 831 -20.80 -21.62 20.58
CA ASN A 831 -20.36 -20.54 19.70
C ASN A 831 -19.06 -19.95 20.25
N VAL A 832 -18.10 -19.68 19.36
CA VAL A 832 -16.78 -19.14 19.67
C VAL A 832 -16.45 -18.05 18.66
N TRP A 833 -16.06 -16.87 19.16
CA TRP A 833 -15.51 -15.78 18.35
C TRP A 833 -14.04 -15.64 18.70
N LEU A 834 -13.19 -15.63 17.69
CA LEU A 834 -11.77 -15.32 17.79
C LEU A 834 -11.58 -13.94 17.17
N VAL A 835 -11.53 -12.89 17.99
CA VAL A 835 -11.17 -11.54 17.53
C VAL A 835 -9.66 -11.47 17.53
N VAL A 836 -9.05 -11.38 16.36
CA VAL A 836 -7.62 -11.48 16.14
C VAL A 836 -7.09 -10.16 15.63
N ASP A 837 -6.22 -9.53 16.41
CA ASP A 837 -5.43 -8.36 15.99
C ASP A 837 -4.04 -8.84 15.59
N ASN A 838 -3.81 -8.93 14.27
CA ASN A 838 -2.50 -9.33 13.73
C ASN A 838 -1.53 -8.14 13.65
N GLY A 839 -1.89 -6.93 14.06
CA GLY A 839 -0.94 -5.84 14.31
C GLY A 839 -0.39 -5.87 15.73
N ALA A 840 -1.27 -6.01 16.72
CA ALA A 840 -0.90 -6.13 18.14
C ALA A 840 -0.45 -7.54 18.55
N LYS A 841 -0.71 -8.55 17.70
CA LYS A 841 -0.44 -9.98 17.95
C LYS A 841 -1.19 -10.50 19.18
N THR A 842 -2.47 -10.11 19.31
CA THR A 842 -3.37 -10.44 20.43
C THR A 842 -4.68 -11.06 19.95
N ILE A 843 -5.36 -11.77 20.86
CA ILE A 843 -6.61 -12.46 20.63
C ILE A 843 -7.56 -12.21 21.79
N ASP A 844 -8.80 -11.84 21.46
CA ASP A 844 -9.94 -11.92 22.37
C ASP A 844 -10.82 -13.11 22.00
N ILE A 845 -11.33 -13.81 23.01
CA ILE A 845 -12.27 -14.91 22.82
C ILE A 845 -13.59 -14.56 23.48
N TYR A 846 -14.66 -14.64 22.69
CA TYR A 846 -16.03 -14.56 23.17
C TYR A 846 -16.73 -15.89 22.98
N THR A 847 -17.71 -16.19 23.83
CA THR A 847 -18.45 -17.46 23.81
C THR A 847 -19.94 -17.27 24.09
N SER A 848 -20.79 -18.15 23.54
CA SER A 848 -22.25 -18.18 23.79
C SER A 848 -22.82 -19.57 23.47
N THR A 849 -23.88 -19.99 24.18
CA THR A 849 -24.58 -21.27 23.95
C THR A 849 -25.89 -21.12 23.18
N GLY A 850 -26.24 -19.89 22.75
CA GLY A 850 -27.55 -19.56 22.19
C GLY A 850 -27.51 -18.73 20.91
N ALA A 851 -28.60 -18.00 20.65
CA ALA A 851 -28.72 -17.09 19.52
C ALA A 851 -28.09 -15.71 19.79
N ASP A 852 -27.75 -15.42 21.05
CA ASP A 852 -27.17 -14.15 21.46
C ASP A 852 -25.73 -13.97 20.95
N GLY A 853 -25.25 -12.73 20.97
CA GLY A 853 -23.85 -12.39 20.74
C GLY A 853 -22.89 -13.04 21.74
N GLY A 854 -21.61 -12.93 21.45
CA GLY A 854 -20.55 -13.48 22.28
C GLY A 854 -20.38 -12.72 23.60
N VAL A 855 -20.22 -13.45 24.69
CA VAL A 855 -19.80 -12.91 25.99
C VAL A 855 -18.30 -13.10 26.13
N LEU A 856 -17.60 -12.03 26.55
CA LEU A 856 -16.15 -12.03 26.69
C LEU A 856 -15.69 -13.12 27.67
N ALA A 857 -14.82 -14.01 27.20
CA ALA A 857 -14.23 -15.09 27.98
C ALA A 857 -12.72 -14.89 28.20
N ALA A 858 -12.02 -14.26 27.25
CA ALA A 858 -10.62 -13.86 27.37
C ALA A 858 -10.37 -12.59 26.55
N SER A 859 -9.50 -11.70 27.04
CA SER A 859 -9.15 -10.43 26.38
C SER A 859 -7.65 -10.20 26.41
N ASP A 860 -7.14 -9.55 25.36
CA ASP A 860 -5.76 -9.13 25.13
C ASP A 860 -4.73 -10.26 25.32
N VAL A 861 -5.08 -11.49 24.93
CA VAL A 861 -4.19 -12.64 25.09
C VAL A 861 -3.23 -12.70 23.91
N GLY A 862 -1.93 -12.60 24.17
CA GLY A 862 -0.91 -12.71 23.13
C GLY A 862 -0.97 -14.04 22.37
N PHE A 863 -0.51 -14.00 21.12
CA PHE A 863 -0.37 -15.19 20.28
C PHE A 863 0.43 -16.30 20.98
N GLY A 864 0.18 -17.55 20.54
CA GLY A 864 0.72 -18.76 21.13
C GLY A 864 2.22 -18.97 20.88
N GLN A 865 2.61 -20.12 20.32
CA GLN A 865 4.02 -20.43 20.08
C GLN A 865 4.60 -19.64 18.89
N ILE A 866 3.80 -19.41 17.85
CA ILE A 866 4.18 -18.54 16.72
C ILE A 866 3.69 -17.13 17.03
N THR A 867 4.56 -16.31 17.62
CA THR A 867 4.19 -15.00 18.18
C THR A 867 4.18 -13.86 17.17
N ASP A 868 4.84 -14.02 16.02
CA ASP A 868 5.04 -12.95 15.03
C ASP A 868 4.94 -13.51 13.59
N PRO A 869 3.76 -13.99 13.17
CA PRO A 869 3.52 -14.32 11.77
C PRO A 869 3.42 -13.04 10.92
N ASP A 870 3.77 -13.13 9.64
CA ASP A 870 3.45 -12.09 8.65
C ASP A 870 1.91 -12.11 8.44
N ASP A 871 1.41 -12.99 7.57
CA ASP A 871 -0.02 -13.19 7.35
C ASP A 871 -0.50 -14.46 8.03
N LEU A 872 -1.74 -14.50 8.53
CA LEU A 872 -2.44 -15.70 8.97
C LEU A 872 -3.27 -16.27 7.82
N ALA A 873 -2.63 -17.15 7.03
CA ALA A 873 -3.17 -17.64 5.76
C ALA A 873 -3.83 -19.02 5.81
N ALA A 874 -3.86 -19.70 6.96
CA ALA A 874 -4.51 -21.01 7.07
C ALA A 874 -5.32 -21.17 8.37
N PHE A 875 -6.40 -21.93 8.29
CA PHE A 875 -7.16 -22.41 9.44
C PHE A 875 -7.02 -23.93 9.54
N ALA A 876 -6.87 -24.45 10.75
CA ALA A 876 -6.81 -25.89 10.96
C ALA A 876 -7.48 -26.32 12.27
N ILE A 877 -7.87 -27.60 12.31
CA ILE A 877 -8.27 -28.31 13.53
C ILE A 877 -7.51 -29.64 13.57
N THR A 878 -6.87 -29.94 14.71
CA THR A 878 -6.03 -31.12 14.90
C THR A 878 -6.24 -31.74 16.28
N GLY A 879 -6.58 -33.02 16.31
CA GLY A 879 -6.77 -33.83 17.52
C GLY A 879 -5.69 -34.90 17.69
N ARG A 880 -5.32 -35.16 18.94
CA ARG A 880 -4.31 -36.17 19.31
C ARG A 880 -4.92 -37.46 19.88
N GLU A 881 -5.88 -37.30 20.78
CA GLU A 881 -6.48 -38.39 21.57
C GLU A 881 -7.76 -38.92 20.92
N ASP A 882 -8.34 -40.02 21.42
CA ASP A 882 -9.56 -40.64 20.86
C ASP A 882 -10.81 -39.73 20.92
N GLY A 883 -10.73 -38.60 21.63
CA GLY A 883 -11.78 -37.61 21.72
C GLY A 883 -12.11 -36.97 20.37
N ARG A 884 -13.40 -36.76 20.13
CA ARG A 884 -13.93 -36.21 18.87
C ARG A 884 -14.48 -34.82 19.09
N VAL A 885 -13.92 -33.87 18.34
CA VAL A 885 -14.35 -32.48 18.31
C VAL A 885 -14.82 -32.14 16.91
N GLN A 886 -15.98 -31.49 16.82
CA GLN A 886 -16.56 -30.99 15.59
C GLN A 886 -16.45 -29.47 15.53
N VAL A 887 -16.21 -28.96 14.32
CA VAL A 887 -16.31 -27.54 13.93
C VAL A 887 -17.37 -27.42 12.85
N ASP A 888 -18.20 -26.38 12.97
CA ASP A 888 -19.20 -26.02 11.98
C ASP A 888 -19.37 -24.49 11.91
N ASN A 889 -20.01 -24.00 10.84
CA ASN A 889 -20.38 -22.61 10.63
C ASN A 889 -19.19 -21.65 10.84
N LEU A 890 -18.12 -21.85 10.08
CA LEU A 890 -16.94 -20.99 10.10
C LEU A 890 -17.19 -19.73 9.27
N TYR A 891 -17.14 -18.57 9.90
CA TYR A 891 -17.31 -17.25 9.28
C TYR A 891 -16.11 -16.35 9.57
N ARG A 892 -15.86 -15.38 8.68
CA ARG A 892 -14.93 -14.27 8.88
C ARG A 892 -15.64 -12.93 8.75
N ILE A 893 -15.33 -12.01 9.65
CA ILE A 893 -15.76 -10.62 9.62
C ILE A 893 -14.52 -9.73 9.71
N ALA A 894 -14.41 -8.71 8.89
CA ALA A 894 -13.33 -7.73 9.02
C ALA A 894 -13.55 -6.87 10.28
N GLY A 895 -12.48 -6.61 11.04
CA GLY A 895 -12.53 -5.91 12.32
C GLY A 895 -13.07 -6.76 13.48
N GLU A 896 -13.34 -6.09 14.60
CA GLU A 896 -13.95 -6.67 15.79
C GLU A 896 -15.47 -6.84 15.60
N TYR A 897 -15.99 -8.04 15.89
CA TYR A 897 -17.40 -8.35 15.78
C TYR A 897 -17.83 -9.40 16.80
N THR A 898 -18.71 -9.04 17.74
CA THR A 898 -19.19 -9.95 18.80
C THR A 898 -20.64 -10.40 18.58
N GLY A 899 -21.31 -9.93 17.53
CA GLY A 899 -22.67 -10.38 17.17
C GLY A 899 -22.68 -11.83 16.67
N ASN A 900 -23.85 -12.48 16.69
CA ASN A 900 -23.96 -13.86 16.19
C ASN A 900 -24.30 -13.87 14.69
N PRO A 901 -23.39 -14.34 13.81
CA PRO A 901 -23.66 -14.37 12.37
C PRO A 901 -24.75 -15.37 11.97
N LEU A 902 -25.12 -16.28 12.86
CA LEU A 902 -26.23 -17.22 12.67
C LEU A 902 -27.59 -16.64 13.12
N ALA A 903 -27.60 -15.50 13.80
CA ALA A 903 -28.84 -14.83 14.17
C ALA A 903 -29.54 -14.24 12.92
N PRO A 904 -30.88 -14.08 12.96
CA PRO A 904 -31.60 -13.35 11.92
C PRO A 904 -30.96 -11.96 11.71
N GLY A 905 -30.45 -11.69 10.50
CA GLY A 905 -29.70 -10.45 10.21
C GLY A 905 -28.24 -10.66 9.79
N GLY A 906 -27.71 -11.88 9.91
CA GLY A 906 -26.65 -12.37 9.02
C GLY A 906 -25.26 -11.72 9.15
N GLY A 907 -24.83 -11.36 10.36
CA GLY A 907 -23.42 -11.01 10.57
C GLY A 907 -23.00 -9.66 10.00
N VAL A 908 -23.92 -8.70 9.87
CA VAL A 908 -23.63 -7.34 9.36
C VAL A 908 -23.16 -6.45 10.50
N LEU A 909 -22.06 -5.73 10.29
CA LEU A 909 -21.56 -4.66 11.15
C LEU A 909 -21.96 -3.32 10.55
N TYR A 910 -22.75 -2.55 11.28
CA TYR A 910 -23.16 -1.21 10.90
C TYR A 910 -22.23 -0.17 11.51
N GLY A 911 -21.90 0.86 10.74
CA GLY A 911 -21.17 2.02 11.23
C GLY A 911 -22.13 2.92 11.98
N THR A 912 -21.88 3.11 13.27
CA THR A 912 -22.64 4.02 14.13
C THR A 912 -21.86 5.31 14.30
N GLU A 913 -22.56 6.44 14.27
CA GLU A 913 -21.96 7.76 14.40
C GLU A 913 -22.52 8.50 15.62
N VAL A 914 -21.68 9.35 16.21
CA VAL A 914 -22.07 10.20 17.35
C VAL A 914 -21.89 11.65 16.96
N LEU A 915 -22.94 12.45 17.12
CA LEU A 915 -22.83 13.91 17.09
C LEU A 915 -22.82 14.42 18.53
N ALA A 916 -21.75 15.12 18.92
CA ALA A 916 -21.64 15.67 20.26
C ALA A 916 -21.94 17.17 20.27
N VAL A 917 -22.77 17.61 21.22
CA VAL A 917 -23.13 19.01 21.45
C VAL A 917 -22.86 19.34 22.91
N ALA A 918 -21.84 20.16 23.19
CA ALA A 918 -21.48 20.51 24.56
C ALA A 918 -22.54 21.39 25.25
N GLY A 919 -23.28 22.21 24.49
CA GLY A 919 -24.36 23.07 24.98
C GLY A 919 -25.74 22.41 24.96
N ASP A 920 -26.78 23.25 24.98
CA ASP A 920 -28.18 22.83 24.87
C ASP A 920 -28.52 22.47 23.40
N VAL A 921 -29.45 21.51 23.24
CA VAL A 921 -30.12 21.22 21.96
C VAL A 921 -31.60 21.55 22.09
N ASP A 922 -32.08 22.53 21.34
CA ASP A 922 -33.47 22.95 21.32
C ASP A 922 -34.16 22.56 20.00
N LEU A 923 -35.10 21.61 20.05
CA LEU A 923 -35.93 21.20 18.93
C LEU A 923 -37.31 21.87 19.04
N GLU A 924 -37.61 22.83 18.16
CA GLU A 924 -38.92 23.50 18.13
C GLU A 924 -40.01 22.62 17.48
N ALA A 925 -41.28 23.00 17.67
CA ALA A 925 -42.38 22.33 16.98
C ALA A 925 -42.19 22.35 15.45
N GLY A 926 -42.35 21.20 14.82
CA GLY A 926 -42.10 21.00 13.38
C GLY A 926 -40.61 20.88 12.98
N ALA A 927 -39.66 20.92 13.92
CA ALA A 927 -38.28 20.50 13.67
C ALA A 927 -38.22 18.98 13.38
N LYS A 928 -37.12 18.51 12.81
CA LYS A 928 -36.85 17.08 12.64
C LYS A 928 -35.47 16.72 13.20
N VAL A 929 -35.40 15.67 14.01
CA VAL A 929 -34.15 14.99 14.36
C VAL A 929 -34.17 13.59 13.76
N SER A 930 -33.08 13.16 13.11
CA SER A 930 -32.98 11.88 12.41
C SER A 930 -31.75 11.09 12.85
N LEU A 931 -31.94 9.81 13.16
CA LEU A 931 -30.88 8.86 13.56
C LEU A 931 -31.06 7.51 12.85
N GLY A 932 -29.96 6.85 12.49
CA GLY A 932 -29.97 5.49 11.94
C GLY A 932 -29.97 4.42 13.03
N ILE A 933 -30.60 3.27 12.75
CA ILE A 933 -30.51 2.04 13.55
C ILE A 933 -30.21 0.82 12.65
N GLY A 934 -29.61 -0.22 13.21
CA GLY A 934 -29.30 -1.48 12.53
C GLY A 934 -29.75 -2.69 13.33
N THR A 935 -28.86 -3.67 13.49
CA THR A 935 -29.05 -4.76 14.47
C THR A 935 -29.23 -4.21 15.88
N ALA A 936 -29.81 -5.00 16.80
CA ALA A 936 -30.02 -4.60 18.19
C ALA A 936 -28.78 -3.91 18.80
N GLY A 937 -28.95 -2.73 19.38
CA GLY A 937 -27.89 -1.91 19.96
C GLY A 937 -27.05 -1.09 18.97
N ALA A 938 -27.16 -1.31 17.66
CA ALA A 938 -26.50 -0.48 16.66
C ALA A 938 -27.38 0.74 16.33
N SER A 939 -26.99 1.92 16.83
CA SER A 939 -27.67 3.18 16.57
C SER A 939 -26.68 4.33 16.43
N ASP A 940 -27.04 5.30 15.60
CA ASP A 940 -26.46 6.63 15.73
C ASP A 940 -26.93 7.27 17.04
N ARG A 941 -26.13 8.19 17.58
CA ARG A 941 -26.43 8.84 18.86
C ARG A 941 -26.16 10.34 18.86
N LEU A 942 -27.06 11.09 19.50
CA LEU A 942 -26.86 12.51 19.78
C LEU A 942 -26.48 12.69 21.26
N ASP A 943 -25.25 13.14 21.51
CA ASP A 943 -24.72 13.38 22.85
C ASP A 943 -24.86 14.87 23.20
N VAL A 944 -25.70 15.20 24.17
CA VAL A 944 -26.01 16.57 24.60
C VAL A 944 -25.42 16.81 25.99
N GLY A 945 -24.30 17.51 26.06
CA GLY A 945 -23.68 17.92 27.32
C GLY A 945 -24.57 18.84 28.15
N GLY A 946 -25.44 19.62 27.52
CA GLY A 946 -26.44 20.46 28.17
C GLY A 946 -27.82 19.81 28.29
N ARG A 947 -28.86 20.61 28.09
CA ARG A 947 -30.26 20.19 28.09
C ARG A 947 -30.76 19.86 26.68
N LEU A 948 -31.44 18.72 26.53
CA LEU A 948 -32.27 18.41 25.36
C LEU A 948 -33.69 18.94 25.59
N THR A 949 -34.12 19.92 24.80
CA THR A 949 -35.53 20.33 24.72
C THR A 949 -36.17 19.65 23.51
N ALA A 950 -36.93 18.58 23.74
CA ALA A 950 -37.62 17.84 22.68
C ALA A 950 -38.89 18.55 22.21
N GLY A 951 -39.07 18.56 20.90
CA GLY A 951 -40.20 19.04 20.12
C GLY A 951 -40.07 18.51 18.70
N GLY A 952 -41.06 18.74 17.84
CA GLY A 952 -40.99 18.31 16.44
C GLY A 952 -41.02 16.79 16.27
N ILE A 953 -40.30 16.27 15.29
CA ILE A 953 -40.38 14.88 14.85
C ILE A 953 -39.07 14.15 15.16
N LEU A 954 -39.15 13.02 15.86
CA LEU A 954 -38.09 12.02 15.90
C LEU A 954 -38.26 11.07 14.71
N GLU A 955 -37.30 11.08 13.79
CA GLU A 955 -37.22 10.14 12.66
C GLU A 955 -36.13 9.10 12.95
N VAL A 956 -36.48 7.83 12.85
CA VAL A 956 -35.53 6.71 13.04
C VAL A 956 -35.55 5.88 11.78
N GLN A 957 -34.38 5.68 11.17
CA GLN A 957 -34.25 4.94 9.93
C GLN A 957 -33.56 3.59 10.16
N LEU A 958 -34.22 2.51 9.78
CA LEU A 958 -33.62 1.18 9.81
C LEU A 958 -32.68 1.02 8.62
N ALA A 959 -31.47 0.52 8.89
CA ALA A 959 -30.44 0.35 7.89
C ALA A 959 -30.88 -0.60 6.75
N ASP A 960 -30.45 -0.27 5.53
CA ASP A 960 -30.74 -1.11 4.38
C ASP A 960 -30.20 -2.53 4.59
N GLY A 961 -31.07 -3.53 4.38
CA GLY A 961 -30.72 -4.94 4.59
C GLY A 961 -30.64 -5.39 6.05
N ALA A 962 -30.98 -4.53 7.02
CA ALA A 962 -31.10 -4.94 8.41
C ALA A 962 -32.22 -5.99 8.59
N PRO A 963 -32.07 -6.91 9.56
CA PRO A 963 -33.14 -7.83 9.90
C PRO A 963 -34.42 -7.09 10.29
N GLY A 964 -35.55 -7.78 10.15
CA GLY A 964 -36.79 -7.30 10.74
C GLY A 964 -36.65 -7.22 12.27
N LEU A 965 -37.11 -6.09 12.83
CA LEU A 965 -37.06 -5.81 14.26
C LEU A 965 -37.90 -6.81 15.07
N VAL A 966 -37.39 -7.22 16.22
CA VAL A 966 -38.02 -8.22 17.12
C VAL A 966 -38.15 -7.71 18.55
N ALA A 967 -39.07 -8.30 19.32
CA ALA A 967 -39.21 -7.96 20.73
C ALA A 967 -37.91 -8.21 21.51
N GLY A 968 -37.46 -7.22 22.26
CA GLY A 968 -36.20 -7.21 23.00
C GLY A 968 -35.12 -6.33 22.37
N ASP A 969 -35.26 -5.94 21.09
CA ASP A 969 -34.33 -4.99 20.47
C ASP A 969 -34.40 -3.64 21.18
N SER A 970 -33.25 -3.01 21.42
CA SER A 970 -33.12 -1.75 22.16
C SER A 970 -32.05 -0.88 21.50
N TYR A 971 -32.28 0.43 21.47
CA TYR A 971 -31.42 1.41 20.80
C TYR A 971 -31.27 2.66 21.67
N ASP A 972 -30.02 3.03 21.99
CA ASP A 972 -29.66 4.27 22.67
C ASP A 972 -29.49 5.38 21.62
N LEU A 973 -30.39 6.35 21.61
CA LEU A 973 -30.42 7.42 20.61
C LEU A 973 -29.91 8.77 21.16
N PHE A 974 -29.96 8.97 22.47
CA PHE A 974 -29.69 10.26 23.10
C PHE A 974 -29.00 10.12 24.44
N ASP A 975 -27.83 10.73 24.59
CA ASP A 975 -27.28 11.02 25.91
C ASP A 975 -27.53 12.48 26.24
N PHE A 976 -27.99 12.79 27.46
CA PHE A 976 -28.18 14.17 27.90
C PHE A 976 -27.97 14.36 29.40
N THR A 977 -27.54 15.56 29.81
CA THR A 977 -27.48 15.91 31.24
C THR A 977 -28.88 16.14 31.81
N GLU A 978 -29.74 16.83 31.05
CA GLU A 978 -31.14 17.06 31.40
C GLU A 978 -32.01 16.98 30.14
N ALA A 979 -33.25 16.51 30.29
CA ALA A 979 -34.24 16.47 29.22
C ALA A 979 -35.52 17.20 29.62
N SER A 980 -36.16 17.87 28.66
CA SER A 980 -37.45 18.53 28.83
C SER A 980 -38.27 18.49 27.53
N GLY A 981 -39.58 18.74 27.62
CA GLY A 981 -40.47 18.67 26.45
C GLY A 981 -40.84 17.25 26.04
N ALA A 982 -41.35 17.10 24.83
CA ALA A 982 -41.71 15.82 24.20
C ALA A 982 -41.75 16.00 22.69
N PHE A 983 -41.46 14.93 21.93
CA PHE A 983 -41.63 14.95 20.48
C PHE A 983 -43.13 15.06 20.11
N ASP A 984 -43.43 15.86 19.10
CA ASP A 984 -44.78 16.05 18.55
C ASP A 984 -45.23 14.87 17.68
N ALA A 985 -44.28 14.17 17.06
CA ALA A 985 -44.53 12.98 16.24
C ALA A 985 -43.30 12.06 16.16
N TYR A 986 -43.54 10.82 15.74
CA TYR A 986 -42.52 9.80 15.58
C TYR A 986 -42.61 9.18 14.19
N GLY A 987 -41.51 9.21 13.44
CA GLY A 987 -41.30 8.48 12.19
C GLY A 987 -40.42 7.28 12.45
N LEU A 988 -40.97 6.22 13.03
CA LEU A 988 -40.22 5.01 13.39
C LEU A 988 -40.37 3.91 12.32
N PRO A 989 -39.41 2.99 12.20
CA PRO A 989 -39.51 1.86 11.30
C PRO A 989 -40.75 1.00 11.59
N ALA A 990 -41.35 0.46 10.54
CA ALA A 990 -42.49 -0.44 10.66
C ALA A 990 -42.08 -1.75 11.38
N LEU A 991 -42.92 -2.19 12.32
CA LEU A 991 -42.72 -3.43 13.06
C LEU A 991 -43.56 -4.57 12.49
N GLY A 992 -43.14 -5.81 12.77
CA GLY A 992 -43.95 -7.00 12.50
C GLY A 992 -45.25 -7.06 13.32
N ALA A 993 -46.16 -7.95 12.95
CA ALA A 993 -47.43 -8.11 13.67
C ALA A 993 -47.22 -8.47 15.16
N ASN A 994 -48.02 -7.87 16.05
CA ASN A 994 -47.93 -8.02 17.52
C ASN A 994 -46.61 -7.50 18.13
N LEU A 995 -46.00 -6.48 17.54
CA LEU A 995 -44.86 -5.74 18.10
C LEU A 995 -45.21 -4.25 18.21
N SER A 996 -44.69 -3.58 19.24
CA SER A 996 -44.86 -2.14 19.44
C SER A 996 -43.55 -1.50 19.91
N TRP A 997 -43.38 -0.21 19.63
CA TRP A 997 -42.29 0.60 20.18
C TRP A 997 -42.60 1.02 21.62
N ASP A 998 -41.67 0.81 22.53
CA ASP A 998 -41.66 1.38 23.87
C ASP A 998 -40.75 2.62 23.88
N LEU A 999 -41.35 3.76 24.25
CA LEU A 999 -40.73 5.08 24.28
C LEU A 999 -40.63 5.64 25.71
N ALA A 1000 -40.96 4.86 26.73
CA ALA A 1000 -41.05 5.33 28.11
C ALA A 1000 -39.71 5.89 28.64
N ASN A 1001 -38.60 5.35 28.16
CA ASN A 1001 -37.26 5.74 28.58
C ASN A 1001 -36.59 6.75 27.65
N LEU A 1002 -37.19 7.08 26.50
CA LEU A 1002 -36.61 8.00 25.50
C LEU A 1002 -36.24 9.36 26.10
N MET A 1003 -37.06 9.89 27.00
CA MET A 1003 -36.81 11.18 27.67
C MET A 1003 -36.22 11.02 29.09
N VAL A 1004 -35.79 9.81 29.46
CA VAL A 1004 -35.18 9.48 30.76
C VAL A 1004 -33.71 9.13 30.58
N ASP A 1005 -33.41 8.20 29.67
CA ASP A 1005 -32.07 7.70 29.37
C ASP A 1005 -31.78 7.61 27.85
N GLY A 1006 -32.66 8.13 27.00
CA GLY A 1006 -32.45 8.16 25.55
C GLY A 1006 -32.84 6.92 24.78
N THR A 1007 -33.31 5.87 25.47
CA THR A 1007 -33.51 4.56 24.86
C THR A 1007 -34.91 4.38 24.28
N ILE A 1008 -35.00 3.77 23.10
CA ILE A 1008 -36.22 3.15 22.56
C ILE A 1008 -36.05 1.64 22.50
N ALA A 1009 -37.15 0.90 22.68
CA ALA A 1009 -37.14 -0.56 22.61
C ALA A 1009 -38.31 -1.12 21.80
N VAL A 1010 -38.14 -2.31 21.24
CA VAL A 1010 -39.20 -3.08 20.61
C VAL A 1010 -39.72 -4.06 21.65
N VAL A 1011 -41.02 -4.02 21.94
CA VAL A 1011 -41.67 -4.90 22.90
C VAL A 1011 -42.77 -5.72 22.23
N ALA A 1012 -43.21 -6.78 22.91
CA ALA A 1012 -44.40 -7.50 22.49
C ALA A 1012 -45.60 -6.54 22.52
N GLY A 1013 -46.25 -6.38 21.37
CA GLY A 1013 -47.43 -5.53 21.21
C GLY A 1013 -48.63 -6.10 21.96
N GLN A 1014 -49.53 -5.22 22.39
CA GLN A 1014 -50.78 -5.62 23.02
C GLN A 1014 -51.63 -6.37 21.99
N ALA A 1015 -51.94 -7.64 22.26
CA ALA A 1015 -52.73 -8.46 21.34
C ALA A 1015 -54.07 -7.78 21.01
N GLY A 1016 -54.35 -7.58 19.72
CA GLY A 1016 -55.56 -6.89 19.23
C GLY A 1016 -55.42 -5.39 19.01
N ASP A 1017 -54.33 -4.76 19.46
CA ASP A 1017 -53.99 -3.36 19.18
C ASP A 1017 -53.31 -3.31 17.80
N PHE A 1018 -54.10 -3.05 16.76
CA PHE A 1018 -53.67 -3.12 15.37
C PHE A 1018 -53.20 -1.77 14.82
N ASN A 1019 -53.57 -0.66 15.48
CA ASN A 1019 -53.01 0.65 15.17
C ASN A 1019 -51.83 1.01 16.10
N ASN A 1020 -51.50 0.15 17.07
CA ASN A 1020 -50.42 0.30 18.05
C ASN A 1020 -50.54 1.61 18.85
N ASP A 1021 -51.77 2.05 19.16
CA ASP A 1021 -52.03 3.27 19.93
C ASP A 1021 -52.03 3.03 21.45
N GLY A 1022 -51.77 1.80 21.88
CA GLY A 1022 -51.74 1.36 23.28
C GLY A 1022 -53.12 0.93 23.81
N PHE A 1023 -54.17 1.00 22.99
CA PHE A 1023 -55.54 0.66 23.36
C PHE A 1023 -56.19 -0.25 22.31
N VAL A 1024 -56.63 -1.44 22.72
CA VAL A 1024 -57.44 -2.30 21.86
C VAL A 1024 -58.87 -1.76 21.80
N ASN A 1025 -59.22 -1.05 20.75
CA ASN A 1025 -60.47 -0.32 20.63
C ASN A 1025 -61.08 -0.38 19.21
N ALA A 1026 -62.10 0.44 18.94
CA ALA A 1026 -62.83 0.39 17.67
C ALA A 1026 -61.99 0.86 16.47
N ALA A 1027 -60.92 1.63 16.70
CA ALA A 1027 -59.98 2.04 15.67
C ALA A 1027 -59.19 0.85 15.12
N ASP A 1028 -58.76 -0.06 15.98
CA ASP A 1028 -58.03 -1.29 15.59
C ASP A 1028 -58.85 -2.18 14.67
N TYR A 1029 -60.14 -2.27 14.94
CA TYR A 1029 -61.05 -3.01 14.06
C TYR A 1029 -61.02 -2.49 12.62
N THR A 1030 -60.91 -1.17 12.45
CA THR A 1030 -60.84 -0.58 11.11
C THR A 1030 -59.52 -0.90 10.42
N VAL A 1031 -58.41 -0.89 11.16
CA VAL A 1031 -57.09 -1.30 10.63
C VAL A 1031 -57.08 -2.77 10.22
N TRP A 1032 -57.62 -3.65 11.07
CA TRP A 1032 -57.78 -5.06 10.75
C TRP A 1032 -58.63 -5.28 9.50
N ARG A 1033 -59.82 -4.67 9.46
CA ARG A 1033 -60.78 -4.85 8.37
C ARG A 1033 -60.19 -4.39 7.03
N ASP A 1034 -59.52 -3.24 7.04
CA ASP A 1034 -58.97 -2.64 5.82
C ASP A 1034 -57.71 -3.40 5.34
N GLY A 1035 -57.03 -4.14 6.23
CA GLY A 1035 -55.91 -5.04 5.92
C GLY A 1035 -56.27 -6.53 5.78
N LEU A 1036 -57.56 -6.90 5.83
CA LEU A 1036 -58.03 -8.29 5.82
C LEU A 1036 -57.74 -8.98 4.48
N GLY A 1037 -57.07 -10.14 4.54
CA GLY A 1037 -56.58 -10.87 3.36
C GLY A 1037 -55.19 -10.44 2.90
N GLY A 1038 -54.58 -9.45 3.57
CA GLY A 1038 -53.18 -9.04 3.42
C GLY A 1038 -52.42 -9.18 4.74
N ALA A 1039 -52.32 -8.07 5.49
CA ALA A 1039 -51.61 -8.01 6.78
C ALA A 1039 -52.34 -8.77 7.90
N TYR A 1040 -53.64 -9.02 7.75
CA TYR A 1040 -54.47 -9.66 8.77
C TYR A 1040 -55.35 -10.79 8.21
N THR A 1041 -55.65 -11.76 9.07
CA THR A 1041 -56.50 -12.94 8.81
C THR A 1041 -57.84 -12.84 9.54
N GLU A 1042 -58.80 -13.71 9.22
CA GLU A 1042 -60.04 -13.83 10.00
C GLU A 1042 -59.77 -14.20 11.48
N GLY A 1043 -58.69 -14.91 11.78
CA GLY A 1043 -58.31 -15.27 13.15
C GLY A 1043 -57.91 -14.05 14.00
N ASP A 1044 -57.36 -13.00 13.37
CA ASP A 1044 -56.94 -11.78 14.07
C ASP A 1044 -58.14 -10.97 14.60
N TYR A 1045 -59.32 -11.12 13.97
CA TYR A 1045 -60.56 -10.56 14.51
C TYR A 1045 -60.91 -11.15 15.88
N ASP A 1046 -60.71 -12.45 16.06
CA ASP A 1046 -60.97 -13.11 17.35
C ASP A 1046 -59.99 -12.62 18.42
N THR A 1047 -58.74 -12.32 18.03
CA THR A 1047 -57.71 -11.70 18.90
C THR A 1047 -58.12 -10.29 19.31
N TRP A 1048 -58.54 -9.43 18.39
CA TRP A 1048 -59.05 -8.09 18.72
C TRP A 1048 -60.29 -8.16 19.60
N ARG A 1049 -61.26 -9.01 19.25
CA ARG A 1049 -62.50 -9.16 20.03
C ARG A 1049 -62.23 -9.64 21.45
N ALA A 1050 -61.28 -10.56 21.62
CA ALA A 1050 -60.91 -11.10 22.93
C ALA A 1050 -60.22 -10.05 23.83
N ASN A 1051 -59.53 -9.08 23.22
CA ASN A 1051 -58.78 -8.06 23.95
C ASN A 1051 -59.45 -6.67 23.92
N TYR A 1052 -60.63 -6.52 23.32
CA TYR A 1052 -61.32 -5.23 23.21
C TYR A 1052 -61.52 -4.57 24.58
N GLY A 1053 -60.99 -3.35 24.73
CA GLY A 1053 -60.94 -2.60 25.97
C GLY A 1053 -59.66 -2.80 26.81
N ALA A 1054 -58.73 -3.65 26.37
CA ALA A 1054 -57.40 -3.77 26.97
C ALA A 1054 -56.57 -2.52 26.65
N SER A 1055 -55.74 -2.12 27.61
CA SER A 1055 -54.79 -1.02 27.48
C SER A 1055 -53.50 -1.37 28.18
N SER A 1056 -52.36 -1.04 27.58
CA SER A 1056 -51.06 -1.05 28.24
C SER A 1056 -50.94 0.20 29.14
N ALA A 1057 -51.56 0.20 30.33
CA ALA A 1057 -51.30 1.27 31.32
C ALA A 1057 -49.90 1.06 31.94
N ALA A 1058 -49.03 2.06 32.13
CA ALA A 1058 -49.30 3.47 32.41
C ALA A 1058 -48.26 4.42 31.77
N VAL A 1059 -48.71 5.45 31.05
CA VAL A 1059 -47.94 6.68 30.91
C VAL A 1059 -48.01 7.40 32.25
N ALA A 1060 -46.88 7.55 32.93
CA ALA A 1060 -46.74 8.55 33.98
C ALA A 1060 -46.87 9.92 33.31
N VAL A 1061 -48.07 10.48 33.33
CA VAL A 1061 -48.30 11.88 32.97
C VAL A 1061 -47.46 12.72 33.94
N PRO A 1062 -46.49 13.53 33.48
CA PRO A 1062 -45.83 14.49 34.36
C PRO A 1062 -46.91 15.38 34.96
N GLU A 1063 -47.04 15.42 36.28
CA GLU A 1063 -48.02 16.27 36.93
C GLU A 1063 -47.82 17.70 36.43
N PRO A 1064 -48.83 18.36 35.81
CA PRO A 1064 -48.74 19.80 35.63
C PRO A 1064 -48.61 20.41 37.03
N ALA A 1065 -47.87 21.52 37.13
CA ALA A 1065 -47.53 22.28 38.34
C ALA A 1065 -48.74 22.83 39.17
N SER A 1066 -49.86 22.13 39.18
CA SER A 1066 -51.06 22.27 39.98
C SER A 1066 -50.77 22.31 41.49
N LEU A 1067 -49.71 21.63 41.96
CA LEU A 1067 -49.30 21.66 43.37
C LEU A 1067 -48.68 23.01 43.75
N LEU A 1068 -47.96 23.67 42.83
CA LEU A 1068 -47.49 25.05 43.01
C LEU A 1068 -48.65 26.06 42.97
N LEU A 1069 -49.67 25.83 42.14
CA LEU A 1069 -50.89 26.66 42.11
C LEU A 1069 -51.76 26.46 43.37
N ALA A 1070 -51.82 25.24 43.91
CA ALA A 1070 -52.52 24.94 45.17
C ALA A 1070 -51.78 25.52 46.40
N ILE A 1071 -50.45 25.55 46.39
CA ILE A 1071 -49.65 26.20 47.44
C ILE A 1071 -49.72 27.73 47.34
N LEU A 1072 -49.78 28.30 46.14
CA LEU A 1072 -50.00 29.75 45.93
C LEU A 1072 -51.42 30.19 46.30
N LEU A 1073 -52.45 29.36 46.06
CA LEU A 1073 -53.83 29.62 46.48
C LEU A 1073 -54.03 29.42 48.00
N ALA A 1074 -53.30 28.49 48.63
CA ALA A 1074 -53.27 28.33 50.09
C ALA A 1074 -52.50 29.47 50.79
N GLY A 1075 -51.45 30.02 50.16
CA GLY A 1075 -50.70 31.17 50.66
C GLY A 1075 -51.45 32.51 50.53
N ALA A 1076 -52.30 32.66 49.52
CA ALA A 1076 -53.16 33.84 49.36
C ALA A 1076 -54.36 33.86 50.33
N ALA A 1077 -54.78 32.71 50.85
CA ALA A 1077 -55.87 32.60 51.83
C ALA A 1077 -55.44 32.92 53.28
N SER A 1078 -54.14 32.98 53.60
CA SER A 1078 -53.63 33.25 54.96
C SER A 1078 -53.29 34.72 55.27
N GLN A 1079 -53.42 35.64 54.31
CA GLN A 1079 -53.23 37.10 54.53
C GLN A 1079 -54.55 37.87 54.73
N GLY A 1080 -55.68 37.14 54.83
CA GLY A 1080 -57.02 37.70 54.80
C GLY A 1080 -57.79 37.77 56.12
N PHE A 1081 -57.24 37.47 57.30
CA PHE A 1081 -57.96 37.67 58.58
C PHE A 1081 -57.02 37.83 59.78
N ARG A 1082 -56.70 39.07 60.14
CA ARG A 1082 -56.59 39.55 61.54
C ARG A 1082 -56.75 41.08 61.56
N ARG A 1083 -58.00 41.53 61.74
CA ARG A 1083 -58.33 42.82 62.37
C ARG A 1083 -58.75 42.54 63.82
N ALA A 1084 -57.95 42.99 64.77
CA ALA A 1084 -58.28 43.54 66.08
C ALA A 1084 -56.98 44.03 66.71
#